data_AF-A0A117PVN4-F1
#
_entry.id   AF-A0A117PVN4-F1
#
_cell.length_a   1.000
_cell.length_b   1.000
_cell.length_c   1.000
_cell.angle_alpha   90.00
_cell.angle_beta   90.00
_cell.angle_gamma   90.00
#
_symmetry.space_group_name_H-M   'P 1'
#
loop_
_entity.id
_entity.type
_entity.pdbx_description
1 polymer ?
#
loop_
_entity_poly.entity_id
_entity_poly.type
_entity_poly.pdbx_seq_one_letter_code
_entity_poly.pdbx_strand_id
1 'polypeptide(L)'
;MKDQAGRRRARRLAIGTAVVLALAGMNGPWLYRFGTEQYHQYKINKPGYKAANGHWDIIEFPKEYRQDTIHAALLHTGKVLLVAGSGNNQDNFNAKKFDTRIWDPVKGTIKKVPTPADLFCTGHTQLANGNLLIAGGTRRYEKLKGDVTKAGGLMVVHNENPDKPITLPAGTAFTGKENGKTFVSKDPVLVPRAKKVFDPKTGAFVRNDPGLGRIYVEAKQSGSKYETGTQDNYRVQGLTGADARNTYGIAQKLALDKKDFQGIRDAYEFDPVAERYIKVDPMNEARWYPTLTTLSDGKILSVSGLDDIGQLVPGKNEIFDPKTKKWTYTKTLRQFPTYPALFLMQNGKIFYSGSNAGYGPDNVGREPGIWDVGTNKFTKLPGLGDPNMMETSGTVLLPPAQDEKFMVVGGGGVGESKLSSKKTRLIDLKAKNPRFVDGPELEKGTRYPQSSILPDDTVLVSGGSEDYRGRGASNILQARLYHPDSNSFTQVADPLVGRNYHSGSLLLPDGRVMFFGSDSLYADAANTKPGKFEQRIEIYTPPYLYRGGARPTLSGGPQTIARGASGTFTSQHASRIKKVRLIRPSASTHVTDVDQRSVALDFKTSGDKVTVTVPTDRNLVQSGWYMLFVDDGQGTPSKAQWVKVP
;
A
#
# COMPACT_ATOMS: atom_id res chain seq x y z
N MET A 1 -5.92 51.30 -68.55
CA MET A 1 -5.27 49.99 -68.26
C MET A 1 -3.99 50.15 -67.43
N LYS A 2 -4.06 50.74 -66.22
CA LYS A 2 -2.92 50.83 -65.29
C LYS A 2 -3.44 50.68 -63.85
N ASP A 3 -3.72 49.46 -63.41
CA ASP A 3 -3.66 49.05 -61.97
C ASP A 3 -4.06 47.57 -61.68
N GLN A 4 -4.35 46.75 -62.70
CA GLN A 4 -4.78 45.36 -62.43
C GLN A 4 -3.63 44.42 -62.02
N ALA A 5 -2.40 44.70 -62.45
CA ALA A 5 -1.22 43.88 -62.13
C ALA A 5 -0.78 44.04 -60.66
N GLY A 6 -0.83 45.27 -60.12
CA GLY A 6 -0.50 45.57 -58.72
C GLY A 6 -1.47 44.91 -57.74
N ARG A 7 -2.78 45.03 -57.99
CA ARG A 7 -3.82 44.39 -57.17
C ARG A 7 -3.74 42.86 -57.16
N ARG A 8 -3.44 42.22 -58.29
CA ARG A 8 -3.26 40.75 -58.33
C ARG A 8 -2.03 40.30 -57.54
N ARG A 9 -0.92 41.05 -57.60
CA ARG A 9 0.30 40.74 -56.86
C ARG A 9 0.10 40.94 -55.35
N ALA A 10 -0.54 42.04 -54.95
CA ALA A 10 -0.90 42.31 -53.55
C ALA A 10 -1.86 41.24 -52.99
N ARG A 11 -2.87 40.83 -53.76
CA ARG A 11 -3.80 39.76 -53.35
C ARG A 11 -3.10 38.40 -53.22
N ARG A 12 -2.18 38.04 -54.11
CA ARG A 12 -1.37 36.82 -53.99
C ARG A 12 -0.44 36.86 -52.79
N LEU A 13 0.18 38.01 -52.50
CA LEU A 13 0.99 38.20 -51.30
C LEU A 13 0.13 38.10 -50.03
N ALA A 14 -1.04 38.75 -49.99
CA ALA A 14 -1.95 38.67 -48.86
C ALA A 14 -2.47 37.24 -48.61
N ILE A 15 -2.84 36.51 -49.67
CA ILE A 15 -3.24 35.10 -49.56
C ILE A 15 -2.05 34.23 -49.13
N GLY A 16 -0.87 34.44 -49.70
CA GLY A 16 0.35 33.72 -49.31
C GLY A 16 0.71 33.95 -47.85
N THR A 17 0.70 35.20 -47.38
CA THR A 17 0.93 35.56 -45.98
C THR A 17 -0.15 34.97 -45.06
N ALA A 18 -1.43 35.02 -45.46
CA ALA A 18 -2.52 34.42 -44.69
C ALA A 18 -2.38 32.89 -44.57
N VAL A 19 -1.98 32.21 -45.66
CA VAL A 19 -1.71 30.77 -45.66
C VAL A 19 -0.50 30.43 -44.78
N VAL A 20 0.58 31.21 -44.85
CA VAL A 20 1.77 31.00 -44.00
C VAL A 20 1.44 31.25 -42.52
N LEU A 21 0.68 32.30 -42.19
CA LEU A 21 0.24 32.58 -40.83
C LEU A 21 -0.74 31.53 -40.31
N ALA A 22 -1.64 31.01 -41.15
CA ALA A 22 -2.53 29.91 -40.79
C ALA A 22 -1.73 28.61 -40.53
N LEU A 23 -0.76 28.28 -41.40
CA LEU A 23 0.11 27.12 -41.20
C LEU A 23 1.02 27.27 -39.97
N ALA A 24 1.55 28.46 -39.71
CA ALA A 24 2.34 28.75 -38.52
C ALA A 24 1.48 28.74 -37.25
N GLY A 25 0.23 29.23 -37.30
CA GLY A 25 -0.73 29.15 -36.20
C GLY A 25 -1.20 27.73 -35.91
N MET A 26 -1.39 26.90 -36.96
CA MET A 26 -1.78 25.50 -36.82
C MET A 26 -0.63 24.61 -36.32
N ASN A 27 0.61 24.87 -36.74
CA ASN A 27 1.78 24.07 -36.35
C ASN A 27 2.55 24.65 -35.15
N GLY A 28 2.35 25.92 -34.79
CA GLY A 28 3.04 26.61 -33.70
C GLY A 28 2.89 25.93 -32.34
N PRO A 29 1.67 25.53 -31.91
CA PRO A 29 1.49 24.77 -30.67
C PRO A 29 2.20 23.41 -30.68
N TRP A 30 2.26 22.74 -31.84
CA TRP A 30 2.97 21.47 -31.98
C TRP A 30 4.50 21.65 -31.91
N LEU A 31 5.05 22.64 -32.63
CA LEU A 31 6.47 22.99 -32.57
C LEU A 31 6.90 23.43 -31.16
N TYR A 32 6.06 24.21 -30.48
CA TYR A 32 6.30 24.62 -29.10
C TYR A 32 6.31 23.41 -28.14
N ARG A 33 5.33 22.50 -28.25
CA ARG A 33 5.30 21.26 -27.45
C ARG A 33 6.50 20.36 -27.73
N PHE A 34 6.85 20.17 -29.00
CA PHE A 34 8.01 19.37 -29.36
C PHE A 34 9.32 20.00 -28.86
N GLY A 35 9.50 21.32 -29.04
CA GLY A 35 10.67 22.05 -28.57
C GLY A 35 10.80 22.05 -27.04
N THR A 36 9.69 22.21 -26.31
CA THR A 36 9.68 22.13 -24.84
C THR A 36 9.96 20.72 -24.34
N GLU A 37 9.44 19.69 -25.00
CA GLU A 37 9.72 18.29 -24.68
C GLU A 37 11.19 17.95 -24.93
N GLN A 38 11.75 18.29 -26.10
CA GLN A 38 13.16 18.07 -26.40
C GLN A 38 14.08 18.83 -25.42
N TYR A 39 13.71 20.05 -25.05
CA TYR A 39 14.44 20.81 -24.04
C TYR A 39 14.33 20.17 -22.65
N HIS A 40 13.16 19.66 -22.26
CA HIS A 40 12.97 18.92 -21.02
C HIS A 40 13.84 17.66 -20.99
N GLN A 41 13.78 16.83 -22.04
CA GLN A 41 14.61 15.64 -22.18
C GLN A 41 16.11 15.97 -22.13
N TYR A 42 16.55 17.02 -22.83
CA TYR A 42 17.93 17.49 -22.74
C TYR A 42 18.30 17.90 -21.31
N LYS A 43 17.45 18.67 -20.62
CA LYS A 43 17.70 19.17 -19.27
C LYS A 43 17.81 18.04 -18.24
N ILE A 44 16.86 17.10 -18.22
CA ILE A 44 16.83 16.01 -17.24
C ILE A 44 17.97 15.00 -17.44
N ASN A 45 18.53 14.92 -18.66
CA ASN A 45 19.63 14.01 -18.99
C ASN A 45 21.03 14.59 -18.75
N LYS A 46 21.15 15.89 -18.40
CA LYS A 46 22.46 16.50 -18.10
C LYS A 46 23.11 15.83 -16.88
N PRO A 47 24.44 15.56 -16.92
CA PRO A 47 25.15 14.99 -15.77
C PRO A 47 24.93 15.76 -14.46
N GLY A 48 25.00 17.09 -14.49
CA GLY A 48 24.76 17.94 -13.32
C GLY A 48 23.32 17.86 -12.79
N TYR A 49 22.33 17.69 -13.67
CA TYR A 49 20.94 17.49 -13.23
C TYR A 49 20.79 16.14 -12.54
N LYS A 50 21.30 15.06 -13.14
CA LYS A 50 21.21 13.71 -12.59
C LYS A 50 21.97 13.57 -11.27
N ALA A 51 23.12 14.24 -11.13
CA ALA A 51 23.90 14.28 -9.88
C ALA A 51 23.14 14.93 -8.71
N ALA A 52 22.23 15.86 -8.99
CA ALA A 52 21.40 16.53 -7.98
C ALA A 52 20.04 15.84 -7.77
N ASN A 53 19.43 15.31 -8.84
CA ASN A 53 18.01 14.92 -8.86
C ASN A 53 17.78 13.42 -9.13
N GLY A 54 18.80 12.67 -9.50
CA GLY A 54 18.63 11.30 -9.99
C GLY A 54 17.99 11.25 -11.38
N HIS A 55 17.47 10.08 -11.75
CA HIS A 55 16.86 9.84 -13.06
C HIS A 55 15.83 8.70 -12.98
N TRP A 56 14.83 8.75 -13.86
CA TRP A 56 13.78 7.72 -13.97
C TRP A 56 13.84 7.03 -15.32
N ASP A 57 13.71 5.72 -15.32
CA ASP A 57 13.69 4.90 -16.52
C ASP A 57 12.45 4.00 -16.51
N ILE A 58 11.66 4.04 -17.59
CA ILE A 58 10.53 3.12 -17.78
C ILE A 58 11.08 1.77 -18.27
N ILE A 59 10.63 0.69 -17.64
CA ILE A 59 10.79 -0.67 -18.16
C ILE A 59 9.41 -1.20 -18.51
N GLU A 60 9.29 -1.67 -19.75
CA GLU A 60 8.08 -2.32 -20.23
C GLU A 60 8.38 -3.76 -20.60
N PHE A 61 7.72 -4.70 -19.93
CA PHE A 61 7.91 -6.12 -20.21
C PHE A 61 7.23 -6.52 -21.52
N PRO A 62 7.71 -7.60 -22.18
CA PRO A 62 6.98 -8.23 -23.27
C PRO A 62 5.53 -8.54 -22.86
N LYS A 63 4.60 -8.41 -23.81
CA LYS A 63 3.15 -8.42 -23.55
C LYS A 63 2.69 -9.66 -22.78
N GLU A 64 3.30 -10.81 -23.05
CA GLU A 64 3.02 -12.09 -22.44
C GLU A 64 3.41 -12.19 -20.96
N TYR A 65 4.29 -11.30 -20.48
CA TYR A 65 4.73 -11.22 -19.08
C TYR A 65 4.08 -10.06 -18.31
N ARG A 66 3.41 -9.12 -18.98
CA ARG A 66 2.68 -8.05 -18.30
C ARG A 66 1.61 -8.64 -17.38
N GLN A 67 1.37 -7.93 -16.29
CA GLN A 67 0.33 -8.20 -15.32
C GLN A 67 0.04 -6.94 -14.52
N ASP A 68 -1.10 -6.92 -13.85
CA ASP A 68 -1.52 -5.81 -13.00
C ASP A 68 -0.90 -6.00 -11.61
N THR A 69 0.39 -5.64 -11.48
CA THR A 69 1.16 -5.89 -10.25
C THR A 69 0.69 -4.99 -9.12
N ILE A 70 0.32 -5.59 -7.99
CA ILE A 70 -0.31 -4.90 -6.85
C ILE A 70 0.48 -5.13 -5.55
N HIS A 71 1.23 -6.24 -5.48
CA HIS A 71 2.18 -6.49 -4.41
C HIS A 71 3.55 -6.73 -5.03
N ALA A 72 4.60 -6.26 -4.35
CA ALA A 72 5.95 -6.66 -4.69
C ALA A 72 6.79 -6.86 -3.43
N ALA A 73 7.70 -7.84 -3.48
CA ALA A 73 8.66 -8.08 -2.42
C ALA A 73 10.04 -8.34 -3.01
N LEU A 74 11.07 -7.72 -2.42
CA LEU A 74 12.45 -8.08 -2.74
C LEU A 74 12.82 -9.38 -2.01
N LEU A 75 13.26 -10.38 -2.76
CA LEU A 75 13.66 -11.67 -2.22
C LEU A 75 15.16 -11.69 -1.91
N HIS A 76 15.58 -12.54 -0.98
CA HIS A 76 17.00 -12.67 -0.61
C HIS A 76 17.89 -13.24 -1.72
N THR A 77 17.31 -13.68 -2.84
CA THR A 77 18.03 -14.03 -4.08
C THR A 77 18.39 -12.81 -4.92
N GLY A 78 17.97 -11.61 -4.52
CA GLY A 78 18.15 -10.36 -5.29
C GLY A 78 17.08 -10.13 -6.37
N LYS A 79 16.17 -11.09 -6.57
CA LYS A 79 15.04 -10.98 -7.50
C LYS A 79 13.83 -10.36 -6.82
N VAL A 80 12.91 -9.84 -7.62
CA VAL A 80 11.66 -9.25 -7.15
C VAL A 80 10.48 -10.16 -7.47
N LEU A 81 9.71 -10.53 -6.45
CA LEU A 81 8.41 -11.17 -6.62
C LEU A 81 7.38 -10.09 -6.94
N LEU A 82 6.66 -10.23 -8.04
CA LEU A 82 5.58 -9.33 -8.47
C LEU A 82 4.28 -10.14 -8.45
N VAL A 83 3.32 -9.79 -7.59
CA VAL A 83 2.06 -10.53 -7.44
C VAL A 83 0.90 -9.66 -7.92
N ALA A 84 0.13 -10.21 -8.86
CA ALA A 84 -1.12 -9.61 -9.33
C ALA A 84 -2.33 -10.34 -8.75
N GLY A 85 -2.25 -11.67 -8.59
CA GLY A 85 -3.46 -12.48 -8.44
C GLY A 85 -4.30 -12.33 -9.71
N SER A 86 -5.58 -12.05 -9.57
CA SER A 86 -6.42 -11.65 -10.71
C SER A 86 -6.14 -10.24 -11.25
N GLY A 87 -5.45 -9.40 -10.49
CA GLY A 87 -5.09 -8.04 -10.90
C GLY A 87 -6.24 -7.02 -10.79
N ASN A 88 -7.20 -7.22 -9.89
CA ASN A 88 -8.45 -6.45 -9.82
C ASN A 88 -9.23 -6.42 -11.16
N ASN A 89 -9.03 -7.43 -12.01
CA ASN A 89 -9.63 -7.55 -13.32
C ASN A 89 -10.73 -8.61 -13.31
N GLN A 90 -11.97 -8.22 -13.63
CA GLN A 90 -13.12 -9.13 -13.53
C GLN A 90 -13.02 -10.34 -14.44
N ASP A 91 -12.47 -10.17 -15.66
CA ASP A 91 -12.36 -11.24 -16.64
C ASP A 91 -11.32 -12.28 -16.19
N ASN A 92 -10.17 -11.83 -15.69
CA ASN A 92 -9.16 -12.71 -15.11
C ASN A 92 -9.75 -13.53 -13.95
N PHE A 93 -10.50 -12.90 -13.04
CA PHE A 93 -11.14 -13.60 -11.93
C PHE A 93 -12.18 -14.62 -12.37
N ASN A 94 -13.07 -14.25 -13.29
CA ASN A 94 -14.07 -15.17 -13.85
C ASN A 94 -13.40 -16.38 -14.53
N ALA A 95 -12.26 -16.16 -15.19
CA ALA A 95 -11.45 -17.19 -15.82
C ALA A 95 -10.54 -17.97 -14.84
N LYS A 96 -10.53 -17.63 -13.54
CA LYS A 96 -9.59 -18.15 -12.54
C LYS A 96 -8.13 -18.02 -12.95
N LYS A 97 -7.81 -16.95 -13.67
CA LYS A 97 -6.46 -16.62 -14.12
C LYS A 97 -5.78 -15.78 -13.06
N PHE A 98 -4.81 -16.38 -12.37
CA PHE A 98 -4.03 -15.73 -11.32
C PHE A 98 -2.56 -15.66 -11.73
N ASP A 99 -1.97 -14.48 -11.58
CA ASP A 99 -0.67 -14.14 -12.13
C ASP A 99 0.33 -13.72 -11.04
N THR A 100 1.53 -14.31 -11.13
CA THR A 100 2.73 -13.90 -10.41
C THR A 100 3.91 -13.89 -11.38
N ARG A 101 4.85 -12.96 -11.20
CA ARG A 101 6.15 -12.96 -11.87
C ARG A 101 7.31 -12.94 -10.87
N ILE A 102 8.45 -13.40 -11.34
CA ILE A 102 9.74 -13.06 -10.75
C ILE A 102 10.53 -12.28 -11.77
N TRP A 103 11.02 -11.11 -11.37
CA TRP A 103 11.88 -10.25 -12.16
C TRP A 103 13.29 -10.21 -11.57
N ASP A 104 14.29 -10.42 -12.43
CA ASP A 104 15.70 -10.29 -12.09
C ASP A 104 16.18 -8.88 -12.49
N PRO A 105 16.43 -7.97 -11.54
CA PRO A 105 16.81 -6.59 -11.83
C PRO A 105 18.22 -6.44 -12.40
N VAL A 106 19.06 -7.48 -12.29
CA VAL A 106 20.44 -7.47 -12.79
C VAL A 106 20.47 -7.98 -14.22
N LYS A 107 19.80 -9.11 -14.49
CA LYS A 107 19.76 -9.73 -15.83
C LYS A 107 18.68 -9.15 -16.74
N GLY A 108 17.71 -8.44 -16.18
CA GLY A 108 16.52 -7.94 -16.90
C GLY A 108 15.52 -9.04 -17.28
N THR A 109 15.74 -10.29 -16.87
CA THR A 109 14.85 -11.41 -17.21
C THR A 109 13.61 -11.42 -16.33
N ILE A 110 12.48 -11.85 -16.89
CA ILE A 110 11.21 -12.03 -16.17
C ILE A 110 10.65 -13.41 -16.44
N LYS A 111 10.03 -14.03 -15.45
CA LYS A 111 9.37 -15.34 -15.59
C LYS A 111 8.04 -15.40 -14.88
N LYS A 112 7.16 -16.31 -15.32
CA LYS A 112 5.89 -16.62 -14.66
C LYS A 112 6.09 -17.59 -13.49
N VAL A 113 5.24 -17.48 -12.48
CA VAL A 113 5.13 -18.42 -11.37
C VAL A 113 3.68 -18.91 -11.32
N PRO A 114 3.42 -20.21 -11.16
CA PRO A 114 2.06 -20.72 -10.93
C PRO A 114 1.47 -20.13 -9.64
N THR A 115 0.29 -19.51 -9.74
CA THR A 115 -0.36 -18.83 -8.62
C THR A 115 -1.63 -19.60 -8.20
N PRO A 116 -1.66 -20.20 -6.99
CA PRO A 116 -2.67 -21.19 -6.63
C PRO A 116 -4.04 -20.62 -6.23
N ALA A 117 -4.09 -19.34 -5.84
CA ALA A 117 -5.28 -18.65 -5.37
C ALA A 117 -5.24 -17.18 -5.82
N ASP A 118 -6.32 -16.44 -5.62
CA ASP A 118 -6.32 -15.01 -5.92
C ASP A 118 -5.62 -14.20 -4.81
N LEU A 119 -4.32 -14.01 -5.00
CA LEU A 119 -3.44 -13.33 -4.05
C LEU A 119 -3.46 -11.79 -4.17
N PHE A 120 -4.38 -11.20 -4.94
CA PHE A 120 -4.53 -9.74 -5.09
C PHE A 120 -4.76 -9.00 -3.75
N CYS A 121 -5.23 -9.68 -2.71
CA CYS A 121 -5.69 -9.01 -1.48
C CYS A 121 -5.07 -9.59 -0.21
N THR A 122 -3.89 -10.19 -0.35
CA THR A 122 -3.17 -10.85 0.75
C THR A 122 -2.36 -9.86 1.58
N GLY A 123 -2.22 -10.15 2.86
CA GLY A 123 -1.11 -9.63 3.66
C GLY A 123 0.13 -10.50 3.50
N HIS A 124 1.31 -9.92 3.65
CA HIS A 124 2.57 -10.64 3.52
C HIS A 124 3.68 -10.02 4.38
N THR A 125 4.64 -10.85 4.79
CA THR A 125 5.86 -10.43 5.51
C THR A 125 6.93 -11.53 5.42
N GLN A 126 8.20 -11.14 5.50
CA GLN A 126 9.30 -12.11 5.42
C GLN A 126 9.42 -12.92 6.72
N LEU A 127 9.58 -14.24 6.61
CA LEU A 127 9.87 -15.15 7.73
C LEU A 127 11.38 -15.22 8.02
N ALA A 128 11.75 -15.75 9.19
CA ALA A 128 13.15 -15.87 9.62
C ALA A 128 14.04 -16.68 8.64
N ASN A 129 13.47 -17.61 7.87
CA ASN A 129 14.19 -18.40 6.88
C ASN A 129 14.39 -17.66 5.54
N GLY A 130 13.67 -16.57 5.29
CA GLY A 130 13.67 -15.83 4.03
C GLY A 130 12.48 -16.12 3.12
N ASN A 131 11.63 -17.09 3.46
CA ASN A 131 10.35 -17.27 2.77
C ASN A 131 9.45 -16.06 3.03
N LEU A 132 8.58 -15.75 2.08
CA LEU A 132 7.53 -14.75 2.27
C LEU A 132 6.26 -15.47 2.70
N LEU A 133 5.80 -15.26 3.94
CA LEU A 133 4.45 -15.67 4.32
C LEU A 133 3.46 -14.76 3.60
N ILE A 134 2.50 -15.34 2.91
CA ILE A 134 1.44 -14.64 2.18
C ILE A 134 0.10 -15.30 2.51
N ALA A 135 -0.84 -14.53 3.05
CA ALA A 135 -2.09 -15.06 3.58
C ALA A 135 -3.28 -14.13 3.33
N GLY A 136 -4.46 -14.73 3.18
CA GLY A 136 -5.68 -14.06 2.78
C GLY A 136 -5.81 -14.02 1.27
N GLY A 137 -6.49 -13.01 0.75
CA GLY A 137 -6.77 -12.87 -0.68
C GLY A 137 -8.23 -12.60 -0.93
N THR A 138 -8.70 -12.86 -2.15
CA THR A 138 -10.08 -12.57 -2.53
C THR A 138 -10.84 -13.79 -3.03
N ARG A 139 -12.06 -13.93 -2.52
CA ARG A 139 -13.04 -14.92 -2.96
C ARG A 139 -13.95 -14.37 -4.04
N ARG A 140 -14.17 -13.04 -4.04
CA ARG A 140 -15.06 -12.32 -4.96
C ARG A 140 -14.79 -10.82 -4.84
N TYR A 141 -14.99 -10.09 -5.94
CA TYR A 141 -14.96 -8.62 -5.97
C TYR A 141 -15.87 -8.03 -7.07
N GLU A 142 -17.00 -8.70 -7.33
CA GLU A 142 -17.87 -8.36 -8.46
C GLU A 142 -18.32 -6.89 -8.41
N LYS A 143 -18.30 -6.23 -9.57
CA LYS A 143 -18.89 -4.89 -9.71
C LYS A 143 -20.41 -5.02 -9.54
N LEU A 144 -20.95 -4.36 -8.52
CA LEU A 144 -22.38 -4.44 -8.23
C LEU A 144 -23.20 -3.73 -9.32
N LYS A 145 -24.31 -4.36 -9.72
CA LYS A 145 -25.32 -3.76 -10.61
C LYS A 145 -26.09 -2.66 -9.88
N GLY A 146 -26.58 -1.67 -10.62
CA GLY A 146 -27.36 -0.55 -10.08
C GLY A 146 -27.14 0.74 -10.87
N ASP A 147 -27.77 1.83 -10.44
CA ASP A 147 -27.58 3.14 -11.05
C ASP A 147 -26.20 3.69 -10.69
N VAL A 148 -25.32 3.86 -11.69
CA VAL A 148 -23.94 4.31 -11.49
C VAL A 148 -23.83 5.74 -10.94
N THR A 149 -24.92 6.53 -11.00
CA THR A 149 -24.96 7.90 -10.50
C THR A 149 -25.39 8.00 -9.04
N LYS A 150 -25.86 6.89 -8.44
CA LYS A 150 -26.39 6.83 -7.08
C LYS A 150 -25.46 6.05 -6.17
N ALA A 151 -25.23 6.56 -4.98
CA ALA A 151 -24.47 5.83 -3.95
C ALA A 151 -25.17 4.50 -3.61
N GLY A 152 -24.41 3.42 -3.43
CA GLY A 152 -24.99 2.11 -3.11
C GLY A 152 -23.94 1.07 -2.76
N GLY A 153 -24.42 -0.14 -2.48
CA GLY A 153 -23.57 -1.25 -2.06
C GLY A 153 -24.37 -2.34 -1.36
N LEU A 154 -23.69 -3.24 -0.66
CA LEU A 154 -24.33 -4.34 0.04
C LEU A 154 -24.63 -3.97 1.50
N MET A 155 -25.87 -4.18 1.89
CA MET A 155 -26.34 -4.20 3.27
C MET A 155 -26.35 -5.65 3.76
N VAL A 156 -25.72 -5.93 4.89
CA VAL A 156 -25.83 -7.20 5.61
C VAL A 156 -26.90 -7.01 6.68
N VAL A 157 -28.08 -7.58 6.46
CA VAL A 157 -29.18 -7.54 7.42
C VAL A 157 -28.99 -8.66 8.43
N HIS A 158 -28.99 -8.29 9.71
CA HIS A 158 -28.94 -9.17 10.87
C HIS A 158 -30.35 -9.41 11.39
N ASN A 159 -30.66 -10.65 11.74
CA ASN A 159 -31.85 -11.06 12.47
C ASN A 159 -31.44 -11.82 13.74
N GLU A 160 -31.63 -11.20 14.90
CA GLU A 160 -31.33 -11.78 16.21
C GLU A 160 -32.46 -12.68 16.75
N ASN A 161 -33.61 -12.74 16.07
CA ASN A 161 -34.74 -13.57 16.48
C ASN A 161 -34.47 -15.05 16.15
N PRO A 162 -34.35 -15.95 17.15
CA PRO A 162 -34.07 -17.36 16.90
C PRO A 162 -35.31 -18.18 16.54
N ASP A 163 -36.52 -17.61 16.68
CA ASP A 163 -37.76 -18.35 16.57
C ASP A 163 -38.34 -18.27 15.15
N LYS A 164 -38.14 -17.16 14.44
CA LYS A 164 -38.63 -16.96 13.06
C LYS A 164 -37.64 -16.21 12.16
N PRO A 165 -37.60 -16.50 10.84
CA PRO A 165 -36.96 -15.64 9.86
C PRO A 165 -37.75 -14.34 9.66
N ILE A 166 -37.16 -13.37 8.95
CA ILE A 166 -37.84 -12.14 8.52
C ILE A 166 -37.58 -11.87 7.04
N THR A 167 -38.63 -11.55 6.28
CA THR A 167 -38.50 -11.10 4.89
C THR A 167 -38.71 -9.60 4.84
N LEU A 168 -37.73 -8.86 4.33
CA LEU A 168 -37.85 -7.44 4.04
C LEU A 168 -38.22 -7.26 2.56
N PRO A 169 -39.33 -6.57 2.23
CA PRO A 169 -39.75 -6.40 0.84
C PRO A 169 -38.80 -5.46 0.07
N ALA A 170 -38.86 -5.51 -1.27
CA ALA A 170 -38.25 -4.49 -2.11
C ALA A 170 -38.79 -3.10 -1.71
N GLY A 171 -37.94 -2.07 -1.80
CA GLY A 171 -38.29 -0.73 -1.34
C GLY A 171 -38.10 -0.50 0.16
N THR A 172 -37.65 -1.50 0.92
CA THR A 172 -37.30 -1.32 2.34
C THR A 172 -36.19 -0.29 2.49
N ALA A 173 -36.40 0.71 3.34
CA ALA A 173 -35.47 1.79 3.62
C ALA A 173 -34.63 1.50 4.88
N PHE A 174 -33.33 1.74 4.76
CA PHE A 174 -32.32 1.58 5.81
C PHE A 174 -31.71 2.95 6.10
N THR A 175 -31.74 3.41 7.35
CA THR A 175 -31.15 4.69 7.76
C THR A 175 -30.01 4.46 8.74
N GLY A 176 -28.83 4.98 8.43
CA GLY A 176 -27.65 4.88 9.29
C GLY A 176 -27.90 5.57 10.63
N LYS A 177 -27.55 4.90 11.73
CA LYS A 177 -27.75 5.41 13.09
C LYS A 177 -26.77 6.53 13.39
N GLU A 178 -25.54 6.45 12.88
CA GLU A 178 -24.53 7.50 13.06
C GLU A 178 -24.56 8.51 11.91
N ASN A 179 -24.62 8.05 10.65
CA ASN A 179 -24.50 8.94 9.50
C ASN A 179 -25.81 9.59 9.03
N GLY A 180 -26.97 9.09 9.47
CA GLY A 180 -28.30 9.60 9.12
C GLY A 180 -28.71 9.43 7.65
N LYS A 181 -27.88 8.81 6.80
CA LYS A 181 -28.16 8.63 5.37
C LYS A 181 -29.07 7.44 5.15
N THR A 182 -29.95 7.55 4.14
CA THR A 182 -30.96 6.53 3.85
C THR A 182 -30.74 5.88 2.49
N PHE A 183 -30.76 4.55 2.49
CA PHE A 183 -30.62 3.71 1.30
C PHE A 183 -31.81 2.76 1.20
N VAL A 184 -32.15 2.36 -0.01
CA VAL A 184 -33.36 1.58 -0.30
C VAL A 184 -32.99 0.31 -1.05
N SER A 185 -33.53 -0.82 -0.60
CA SER A 185 -33.39 -2.11 -1.30
C SER A 185 -34.15 -2.13 -2.62
N LYS A 186 -33.58 -2.76 -3.64
CA LYS A 186 -34.23 -2.94 -4.96
C LYS A 186 -35.01 -4.25 -5.05
N ASP A 187 -34.59 -5.26 -4.31
CA ASP A 187 -35.18 -6.59 -4.27
C ASP A 187 -35.57 -6.95 -2.84
N PRO A 188 -36.51 -7.89 -2.63
CA PRO A 188 -36.77 -8.42 -1.31
C PRO A 188 -35.60 -9.28 -0.81
N VAL A 189 -35.42 -9.36 0.51
CA VAL A 189 -34.43 -10.24 1.14
C VAL A 189 -35.06 -11.06 2.25
N LEU A 190 -34.87 -12.38 2.18
CA LEU A 190 -35.18 -13.30 3.27
C LEU A 190 -33.95 -13.40 4.18
N VAL A 191 -34.11 -12.99 5.44
CA VAL A 191 -33.09 -13.11 6.48
C VAL A 191 -33.45 -14.30 7.37
N PRO A 192 -32.60 -15.35 7.44
CA PRO A 192 -32.87 -16.53 8.25
C PRO A 192 -33.10 -16.20 9.73
N ARG A 193 -33.69 -17.13 10.49
CA ARG A 193 -33.73 -17.03 11.95
C ARG A 193 -32.33 -17.14 12.55
N ALA A 194 -32.11 -16.55 13.72
CA ALA A 194 -30.89 -16.74 14.48
C ALA A 194 -30.70 -18.20 14.89
N LYS A 195 -29.46 -18.68 14.88
CA LYS A 195 -29.13 -20.05 15.28
C LYS A 195 -28.76 -20.08 16.76
N LYS A 196 -29.50 -20.86 17.55
CA LYS A 196 -29.16 -21.13 18.95
C LYS A 196 -27.85 -21.93 19.01
N VAL A 197 -26.89 -21.46 19.81
CA VAL A 197 -25.60 -22.11 20.05
C VAL A 197 -25.61 -22.72 21.44
N PHE A 198 -25.19 -23.98 21.53
CA PHE A 198 -25.11 -24.73 22.78
C PHE A 198 -23.66 -25.14 23.03
N ASP A 199 -23.29 -25.21 24.30
CA ASP A 199 -21.99 -25.74 24.70
C ASP A 199 -21.95 -27.26 24.38
N PRO A 200 -20.98 -27.75 23.60
CA PRO A 200 -20.96 -29.14 23.18
C PRO A 200 -20.67 -30.13 24.32
N LYS A 201 -20.12 -29.67 25.44
CA LYS A 201 -19.82 -30.50 26.61
C LYS A 201 -20.99 -30.55 27.58
N THR A 202 -21.69 -29.44 27.77
CA THR A 202 -22.75 -29.33 28.79
C THR A 202 -24.16 -29.34 28.23
N GLY A 203 -24.33 -29.09 26.92
CA GLY A 203 -25.64 -28.91 26.29
C GLY A 203 -26.35 -27.60 26.66
N ALA A 204 -25.74 -26.76 27.49
CA ALA A 204 -26.32 -25.50 27.94
C ALA A 204 -26.39 -24.48 26.79
N PHE A 205 -27.47 -23.68 26.75
CA PHE A 205 -27.57 -22.57 25.81
C PHE A 205 -26.51 -21.51 26.10
N VAL A 206 -25.83 -21.05 25.06
CA VAL A 206 -24.76 -20.04 25.15
C VAL A 206 -25.23 -18.70 24.61
N ARG A 207 -25.71 -18.66 23.37
CA ARG A 207 -26.12 -17.44 22.67
C ARG A 207 -26.89 -17.75 21.39
N ASN A 208 -27.41 -16.71 20.75
CA ASN A 208 -27.89 -16.77 19.37
C ASN A 208 -26.84 -16.17 18.43
N ASP A 209 -26.44 -16.91 17.39
CA ASP A 209 -25.71 -16.35 16.26
C ASP A 209 -26.75 -15.80 15.27
N PRO A 210 -26.72 -14.49 14.91
CA PRO A 210 -27.77 -13.87 14.11
C PRO A 210 -27.87 -14.51 12.72
N GLY A 211 -29.09 -14.57 12.19
CA GLY A 211 -29.30 -14.89 10.78
C GLY A 211 -28.82 -13.72 9.92
N LEU A 212 -28.11 -14.01 8.83
CA LEU A 212 -27.52 -13.00 7.95
C LEU A 212 -28.14 -13.09 6.55
N GLY A 213 -28.62 -11.96 6.04
CA GLY A 213 -29.13 -11.81 4.68
C GLY A 213 -28.48 -10.62 3.98
N ARG A 214 -27.95 -10.82 2.78
CA ARG A 214 -27.25 -9.76 2.03
C ARG A 214 -28.16 -9.19 0.96
N ILE A 215 -28.24 -7.86 0.87
CA ILE A 215 -29.10 -7.20 -0.12
C ILE A 215 -28.43 -5.94 -0.67
N TYR A 216 -28.58 -5.70 -1.97
CA TYR A 216 -28.14 -4.45 -2.59
C TYR A 216 -29.09 -3.31 -2.20
N VAL A 217 -28.49 -2.20 -1.76
CA VAL A 217 -29.21 -0.96 -1.42
C VAL A 217 -28.62 0.23 -2.17
N GLU A 218 -29.46 1.21 -2.46
CA GLU A 218 -29.09 2.39 -3.24
C GLU A 218 -29.75 3.65 -2.67
N ALA A 219 -29.06 4.78 -2.74
CA ALA A 219 -29.60 6.08 -2.37
C ALA A 219 -30.80 6.43 -3.24
N LYS A 220 -31.76 7.19 -2.69
CA LYS A 220 -32.93 7.64 -3.47
C LYS A 220 -32.54 8.59 -4.60
N GLN A 221 -31.57 9.47 -4.31
CA GLN A 221 -31.10 10.54 -5.20
C GLN A 221 -29.65 10.31 -5.64
N SER A 222 -29.30 10.85 -6.82
CA SER A 222 -27.96 10.76 -7.40
C SER A 222 -26.99 11.77 -6.79
N GLY A 223 -25.70 11.48 -6.91
CA GLY A 223 -24.61 12.38 -6.53
C GLY A 223 -23.95 12.04 -5.21
N SER A 224 -22.73 12.54 -5.04
CA SER A 224 -21.82 12.15 -3.95
C SER A 224 -22.23 12.61 -2.56
N LYS A 225 -23.16 13.57 -2.47
CA LYS A 225 -23.73 14.04 -1.19
C LYS A 225 -24.35 12.89 -0.38
N TYR A 226 -24.80 11.83 -1.03
CA TYR A 226 -25.49 10.70 -0.40
C TYR A 226 -24.59 9.50 -0.05
N GLU A 227 -23.28 9.58 -0.32
CA GLU A 227 -22.32 8.48 -0.06
C GLU A 227 -21.96 8.34 1.42
N THR A 228 -21.58 7.15 1.86
CA THR A 228 -20.90 6.94 3.16
C THR A 228 -19.47 6.47 2.94
N GLY A 229 -18.57 6.81 3.87
CA GLY A 229 -17.15 6.42 3.80
C GLY A 229 -16.75 5.27 4.73
N THR A 230 -17.56 4.99 5.75
CA THR A 230 -17.26 4.05 6.84
C THR A 230 -18.45 3.16 7.15
N GLN A 231 -18.20 2.11 7.95
CA GLN A 231 -19.24 1.22 8.42
C GLN A 231 -20.22 1.94 9.35
N ASP A 232 -21.52 1.67 9.21
CA ASP A 232 -22.55 2.10 10.16
C ASP A 232 -23.55 0.97 10.42
N ASN A 233 -24.28 1.07 11.52
CA ASN A 233 -25.44 0.26 11.83
C ASN A 233 -26.71 0.99 11.37
N TYR A 234 -27.54 0.31 10.59
CA TYR A 234 -28.71 0.87 9.93
C TYR A 234 -29.99 0.38 10.59
N ARG A 235 -30.86 1.33 10.97
CA ARG A 235 -32.24 1.05 11.36
C ARG A 235 -33.07 0.70 10.12
N VAL A 236 -33.83 -0.39 10.20
CA VAL A 236 -34.84 -0.74 9.19
C VAL A 236 -36.11 0.08 9.43
N GLN A 237 -36.49 0.93 8.47
CA GLN A 237 -37.68 1.77 8.61
C GLN A 237 -38.96 0.93 8.55
N GLY A 238 -39.97 1.31 9.34
CA GLY A 238 -41.28 0.66 9.37
C GLY A 238 -41.39 -0.52 10.34
N LEU A 239 -40.27 -1.07 10.84
CA LEU A 239 -40.30 -2.07 11.90
C LEU A 239 -40.59 -1.44 13.26
N THR A 240 -41.33 -2.14 14.11
CA THR A 240 -41.65 -1.73 15.49
C THR A 240 -41.46 -2.91 16.46
N GLY A 241 -41.55 -2.63 17.77
CA GLY A 241 -41.53 -3.67 18.80
C GLY A 241 -40.29 -4.57 18.78
N ALA A 242 -40.49 -5.88 18.88
CA ALA A 242 -39.40 -6.86 18.89
C ALA A 242 -38.69 -6.95 17.53
N ASP A 243 -39.40 -6.81 16.42
CA ASP A 243 -38.80 -6.91 15.09
C ASP A 243 -37.82 -5.75 14.84
N ALA A 244 -38.10 -4.54 15.35
CA ALA A 244 -37.18 -3.40 15.29
C ALA A 244 -35.93 -3.56 16.17
N ARG A 245 -36.04 -4.27 17.30
CA ARG A 245 -34.89 -4.57 18.16
C ARG A 245 -34.00 -5.65 17.55
N ASN A 246 -34.63 -6.67 16.97
CA ASN A 246 -33.94 -7.86 16.48
C ASN A 246 -33.43 -7.72 15.05
N THR A 247 -33.85 -6.71 14.29
CA THR A 247 -33.50 -6.57 12.87
C THR A 247 -32.81 -5.24 12.58
N TYR A 248 -31.58 -5.30 12.09
CA TYR A 248 -30.80 -4.13 11.69
C TYR A 248 -29.87 -4.46 10.52
N GLY A 249 -29.40 -3.43 9.82
CA GLY A 249 -28.41 -3.58 8.76
C GLY A 249 -27.01 -3.19 9.23
N ILE A 250 -25.99 -3.82 8.69
CA ILE A 250 -24.60 -3.34 8.74
C ILE A 250 -24.14 -3.19 7.30
N ALA A 251 -23.62 -2.02 6.94
CA ALA A 251 -22.97 -1.80 5.66
C ALA A 251 -21.61 -1.16 5.87
N GLN A 252 -20.65 -1.48 4.99
CA GLN A 252 -19.39 -0.75 4.86
C GLN A 252 -19.65 0.59 4.13
N LYS A 253 -18.71 1.09 3.31
CA LYS A 253 -18.97 2.24 2.45
C LYS A 253 -20.13 1.93 1.48
N LEU A 254 -21.07 2.87 1.35
CA LEU A 254 -22.13 2.87 0.34
C LEU A 254 -21.91 4.09 -0.55
N ALA A 255 -21.26 3.88 -1.69
CA ALA A 255 -20.72 4.97 -2.52
C ALA A 255 -20.81 4.65 -4.03
N LEU A 256 -20.03 5.33 -4.88
CA LEU A 256 -20.14 5.18 -6.35
C LEU A 256 -19.22 4.08 -6.89
N ASP A 257 -18.08 3.80 -6.26
CA ASP A 257 -17.23 2.64 -6.56
C ASP A 257 -17.73 1.39 -5.81
N LYS A 258 -18.77 0.76 -6.38
CA LYS A 258 -19.54 -0.34 -5.78
C LYS A 258 -18.91 -1.71 -6.06
N LYS A 259 -18.54 -2.43 -5.00
CA LYS A 259 -17.86 -3.73 -5.09
C LYS A 259 -18.33 -4.70 -4.00
N ASP A 260 -18.38 -5.99 -4.35
CA ASP A 260 -18.63 -7.10 -3.41
C ASP A 260 -17.32 -7.82 -3.07
N PHE A 261 -16.51 -7.24 -2.19
CA PHE A 261 -15.24 -7.82 -1.74
C PHE A 261 -15.45 -8.87 -0.64
N GLN A 262 -14.86 -10.06 -0.80
CA GLN A 262 -14.91 -11.15 0.16
C GLN A 262 -13.52 -11.77 0.34
N GLY A 263 -13.13 -12.11 1.57
CA GLY A 263 -11.85 -12.73 1.89
C GLY A 263 -11.80 -14.24 1.66
N ILE A 264 -10.58 -14.78 1.59
CA ILE A 264 -10.29 -16.22 1.69
C ILE A 264 -9.40 -16.50 2.91
N ARG A 265 -9.29 -17.78 3.28
CA ARG A 265 -8.46 -18.25 4.41
C ARG A 265 -7.07 -18.73 3.99
N ASP A 266 -6.83 -18.88 2.69
CA ASP A 266 -5.62 -19.48 2.15
C ASP A 266 -4.35 -18.80 2.64
N ALA A 267 -3.31 -19.60 2.88
CA ALA A 267 -2.00 -19.14 3.28
C ALA A 267 -0.90 -19.99 2.60
N TYR A 268 0.18 -19.33 2.24
CA TYR A 268 1.34 -19.93 1.59
C TYR A 268 2.63 -19.34 2.16
N GLU A 269 3.69 -20.14 2.14
CA GLU A 269 5.06 -19.63 2.18
C GLU A 269 5.57 -19.60 0.73
N PHE A 270 5.93 -18.43 0.21
CA PHE A 270 6.65 -18.35 -1.05
C PHE A 270 8.14 -18.61 -0.79
N ASP A 271 8.66 -19.68 -1.39
CA ASP A 271 10.07 -20.04 -1.33
C ASP A 271 10.83 -19.33 -2.47
N PRO A 272 11.76 -18.42 -2.16
CA PRO A 272 12.48 -17.63 -3.15
C PRO A 272 13.57 -18.40 -3.91
N VAL A 273 14.00 -19.56 -3.40
CA VAL A 273 15.00 -20.42 -4.06
C VAL A 273 14.30 -21.38 -5.00
N ALA A 274 13.25 -22.05 -4.52
CA ALA A 274 12.41 -22.92 -5.34
C ALA A 274 11.47 -22.14 -6.28
N GLU A 275 11.31 -20.83 -6.04
CA GLU A 275 10.52 -19.89 -6.82
C GLU A 275 9.06 -20.35 -6.99
N ARG A 276 8.44 -20.81 -5.89
CA ARG A 276 7.08 -21.37 -5.85
C ARG A 276 6.37 -21.11 -4.53
N TYR A 277 5.04 -21.09 -4.58
CA TYR A 277 4.18 -21.06 -3.40
C TYR A 277 4.07 -22.46 -2.77
N ILE A 278 4.28 -22.54 -1.46
CA ILE A 278 4.14 -23.76 -0.66
C ILE A 278 2.95 -23.56 0.27
N LYS A 279 1.91 -24.37 0.10
CA LYS A 279 0.70 -24.29 0.94
C LYS A 279 1.03 -24.62 2.40
N VAL A 280 0.50 -23.84 3.33
CA VAL A 280 0.54 -24.08 4.77
C VAL A 280 -0.89 -24.14 5.32
N ASP A 281 -1.06 -24.32 6.64
CA ASP A 281 -2.40 -24.30 7.22
C ASP A 281 -3.09 -22.96 6.91
N PRO A 282 -4.39 -22.98 6.56
CA PRO A 282 -5.14 -21.76 6.32
C PRO A 282 -5.34 -20.99 7.63
N MET A 283 -5.56 -19.68 7.53
CA MET A 283 -6.05 -18.87 8.65
C MET A 283 -7.41 -19.39 9.13
N ASN A 284 -7.74 -19.12 10.39
CA ASN A 284 -9.04 -19.41 10.95
C ASN A 284 -10.10 -18.45 10.39
N GLU A 285 -9.75 -17.17 10.22
CA GLU A 285 -10.61 -16.16 9.60
C GLU A 285 -10.29 -15.99 8.11
N ALA A 286 -11.35 -15.81 7.30
CA ALA A 286 -11.17 -15.32 5.94
C ALA A 286 -10.78 -13.84 6.00
N ARG A 287 -9.79 -13.43 5.21
CA ARG A 287 -9.30 -12.04 5.25
C ARG A 287 -8.95 -11.53 3.85
N TRP A 288 -9.67 -10.51 3.43
CA TRP A 288 -9.29 -9.60 2.36
C TRP A 288 -8.64 -8.36 2.97
N TYR A 289 -7.42 -8.02 2.57
CA TYR A 289 -6.60 -6.92 3.12
C TYR A 289 -6.17 -7.04 4.61
N PRO A 290 -5.66 -8.20 5.06
CA PRO A 290 -5.03 -8.28 6.37
C PRO A 290 -3.63 -7.65 6.38
N THR A 291 -3.21 -7.11 7.52
CA THR A 291 -1.77 -6.89 7.78
C THR A 291 -1.18 -8.14 8.43
N LEU A 292 -0.04 -8.60 7.91
CA LEU A 292 0.83 -9.56 8.57
C LEU A 292 2.04 -8.80 9.13
N THR A 293 2.31 -8.92 10.43
CA THR A 293 3.47 -8.26 11.06
C THR A 293 4.20 -9.19 12.02
N THR A 294 5.52 -9.10 12.06
CA THR A 294 6.38 -9.98 12.87
C THR A 294 6.39 -9.55 14.33
N LEU A 295 6.14 -10.48 15.25
CA LEU A 295 6.23 -10.28 16.71
C LEU A 295 7.65 -10.56 17.24
N SER A 296 7.90 -10.18 18.50
CA SER A 296 9.19 -10.40 19.17
C SER A 296 9.69 -11.84 19.09
N ASP A 297 8.81 -12.82 19.23
CA ASP A 297 9.15 -14.24 19.24
C ASP A 297 9.37 -14.84 17.83
N GLY A 298 9.22 -14.04 16.78
CA GLY A 298 9.35 -14.45 15.38
C GLY A 298 8.07 -15.05 14.78
N LYS A 299 6.98 -15.13 15.56
CA LYS A 299 5.65 -15.47 15.03
C LYS A 299 5.05 -14.29 14.28
N ILE A 300 4.09 -14.57 13.41
CA ILE A 300 3.45 -13.55 12.57
C ILE A 300 2.03 -13.31 13.03
N LEU A 301 1.72 -12.07 13.40
CA LEU A 301 0.38 -11.63 13.73
C LEU A 301 -0.38 -11.23 12.46
N SER A 302 -1.56 -11.81 12.24
CA SER A 302 -2.52 -11.43 11.21
C SER A 302 -3.66 -10.62 11.84
N VAL A 303 -3.93 -9.43 11.29
CA VAL A 303 -4.87 -8.45 11.85
C VAL A 303 -5.83 -7.95 10.79
N SER A 304 -7.10 -7.78 11.19
CA SER A 304 -8.17 -7.18 10.39
C SER A 304 -8.49 -7.98 9.11
N GLY A 305 -8.95 -7.30 8.07
CA GLY A 305 -9.43 -7.85 6.80
C GLY A 305 -10.95 -7.99 6.75
N LEU A 306 -11.50 -8.13 5.53
CA LEU A 306 -12.90 -8.49 5.34
C LEU A 306 -13.08 -10.01 5.31
N ASP A 307 -14.14 -10.49 5.93
CA ASP A 307 -14.53 -11.89 6.01
C ASP A 307 -15.07 -12.44 4.67
N ASP A 308 -15.54 -13.69 4.68
CA ASP A 308 -16.03 -14.39 3.49
C ASP A 308 -17.38 -13.87 2.96
N ILE A 309 -18.00 -12.89 3.62
CA ILE A 309 -19.22 -12.20 3.19
C ILE A 309 -19.06 -10.67 3.10
N GLY A 310 -17.84 -10.17 3.30
CA GLY A 310 -17.48 -8.76 3.11
C GLY A 310 -17.70 -7.86 4.33
N GLN A 311 -17.87 -8.43 5.52
CA GLN A 311 -17.86 -7.67 6.78
C GLN A 311 -16.43 -7.55 7.30
N LEU A 312 -16.13 -6.46 8.01
CA LEU A 312 -14.85 -6.35 8.70
C LEU A 312 -14.75 -7.40 9.81
N VAL A 313 -13.65 -8.16 9.84
CA VAL A 313 -13.38 -9.12 10.92
C VAL A 313 -13.39 -8.37 12.26
N PRO A 314 -14.20 -8.78 13.25
CA PRO A 314 -14.49 -7.98 14.46
C PRO A 314 -13.38 -8.11 15.51
N GLY A 315 -12.13 -7.85 15.10
CA GLY A 315 -10.96 -7.88 15.97
C GLY A 315 -10.49 -9.26 16.41
N LYS A 316 -11.00 -10.33 15.80
CA LYS A 316 -10.46 -11.68 15.94
C LYS A 316 -9.13 -11.75 15.21
N ASN A 317 -8.03 -11.66 15.95
CA ASN A 317 -6.68 -11.70 15.40
C ASN A 317 -6.09 -13.10 15.62
N GLU A 318 -5.10 -13.47 14.83
CA GLU A 318 -4.48 -14.80 14.90
C GLU A 318 -2.97 -14.73 14.62
N ILE A 319 -2.26 -15.72 15.14
CA ILE A 319 -0.80 -15.79 15.10
C ILE A 319 -0.39 -17.06 14.36
N PHE A 320 0.41 -16.90 13.31
CA PHE A 320 1.09 -17.99 12.63
C PHE A 320 2.40 -18.30 13.34
N ASP A 321 2.62 -19.57 13.68
CA ASP A 321 3.91 -20.06 14.16
C ASP A 321 4.68 -20.73 13.00
N PRO A 322 5.77 -20.12 12.49
CA PRO A 322 6.54 -20.67 11.38
C PRO A 322 7.16 -22.04 11.66
N LYS A 323 7.34 -22.43 12.93
CA LYS A 323 7.91 -23.73 13.29
C LYS A 323 6.90 -24.86 13.10
N THR A 324 5.63 -24.61 13.43
CA THR A 324 4.56 -25.61 13.30
C THR A 324 3.76 -25.44 12.02
N LYS A 325 3.88 -24.28 11.37
CA LYS A 325 3.10 -23.84 10.21
C LYS A 325 1.59 -23.78 10.46
N LYS A 326 1.21 -23.46 11.70
CA LYS A 326 -0.18 -23.40 12.17
C LYS A 326 -0.58 -22.01 12.65
N TRP A 327 -1.89 -21.75 12.61
CA TRP A 327 -2.50 -20.52 13.10
C TRP A 327 -3.20 -20.74 14.44
N THR A 328 -3.10 -19.78 15.35
CA THR A 328 -3.82 -19.79 16.64
C THR A 328 -4.42 -18.41 16.90
N TYR A 329 -5.68 -18.34 17.32
CA TYR A 329 -6.30 -17.08 17.72
C TYR A 329 -5.55 -16.40 18.88
N THR A 330 -5.54 -15.07 18.89
CA THR A 330 -5.17 -14.30 20.08
C THR A 330 -6.25 -14.47 21.16
N LYS A 331 -5.87 -14.34 22.44
CA LYS A 331 -6.80 -14.52 23.57
C LYS A 331 -7.90 -13.46 23.64
N THR A 332 -7.65 -12.29 23.07
CA THR A 332 -8.50 -11.11 23.19
C THR A 332 -8.78 -10.50 21.83
N LEU A 333 -9.88 -9.76 21.74
CA LEU A 333 -10.29 -9.06 20.54
C LEU A 333 -9.70 -7.65 20.49
N ARG A 334 -9.21 -7.24 19.33
CA ARG A 334 -8.88 -5.85 19.02
C ARG A 334 -9.10 -5.57 17.55
N GLN A 335 -10.01 -4.66 17.27
CA GLN A 335 -10.42 -4.33 15.91
C GLN A 335 -9.61 -3.15 15.35
N PHE A 336 -9.28 -3.25 14.07
CA PHE A 336 -8.64 -2.22 13.26
C PHE A 336 -9.30 -2.19 11.87
N PRO A 337 -9.23 -1.08 11.13
CA PRO A 337 -9.48 -1.05 9.69
C PRO A 337 -8.49 -1.96 8.93
N THR A 338 -8.73 -2.16 7.63
CA THR A 338 -7.89 -3.02 6.75
C THR A 338 -6.51 -2.43 6.51
N TYR A 339 -5.52 -3.30 6.23
CA TYR A 339 -4.09 -2.97 6.17
C TYR A 339 -3.63 -1.94 7.22
N PRO A 340 -3.87 -2.17 8.52
CA PRO A 340 -3.37 -1.27 9.54
C PRO A 340 -1.83 -1.29 9.52
N ALA A 341 -1.19 -0.13 9.52
CA ALA A 341 0.26 -0.03 9.53
C ALA A 341 0.82 -0.35 10.94
N LEU A 342 1.25 -1.59 11.13
CA LEU A 342 1.61 -2.18 12.43
C LEU A 342 3.09 -2.59 12.47
N PHE A 343 3.87 -1.93 13.34
CA PHE A 343 5.32 -2.12 13.41
C PHE A 343 5.77 -2.63 14.79
N LEU A 344 6.66 -3.62 14.80
CA LEU A 344 7.33 -4.07 16.02
C LEU A 344 8.27 -2.99 16.55
N MET A 345 8.05 -2.58 17.80
CA MET A 345 8.90 -1.67 18.57
C MET A 345 10.01 -2.43 19.32
N GLN A 346 11.08 -1.73 19.72
CA GLN A 346 12.22 -2.34 20.44
C GLN A 346 11.81 -2.95 21.80
N ASN A 347 10.75 -2.43 22.42
CA ASN A 347 10.20 -2.98 23.67
C ASN A 347 9.25 -4.20 23.46
N GLY A 348 9.08 -4.67 22.23
CA GLY A 348 8.26 -5.83 21.87
C GLY A 348 6.76 -5.56 21.71
N LYS A 349 6.33 -4.30 21.88
CA LYS A 349 4.96 -3.86 21.57
C LYS A 349 4.83 -3.53 20.09
N ILE A 350 3.59 -3.32 19.64
CA ILE A 350 3.28 -2.92 18.28
C ILE A 350 2.89 -1.45 18.26
N PHE A 351 3.56 -0.65 17.44
CA PHE A 351 3.14 0.70 17.10
C PHE A 351 2.14 0.65 15.95
N TYR A 352 0.98 1.28 16.14
CA TYR A 352 0.00 1.57 15.10
C TYR A 352 0.03 3.07 14.79
N SER A 353 0.32 3.42 13.54
CA SER A 353 0.47 4.83 13.12
C SER A 353 -0.85 5.55 12.84
N GLY A 354 -1.97 4.82 12.77
CA GLY A 354 -3.25 5.32 12.27
C GLY A 354 -3.45 5.13 10.75
N SER A 355 -2.37 4.91 9.99
CA SER A 355 -2.46 4.63 8.55
C SER A 355 -3.16 3.30 8.27
N ASN A 356 -4.09 3.30 7.32
CA ASN A 356 -4.88 2.13 6.97
C ASN A 356 -5.48 2.26 5.54
N ALA A 357 -6.04 1.16 5.02
CA ALA A 357 -6.72 1.12 3.72
C ALA A 357 -8.25 1.30 3.80
N GLY A 358 -8.79 1.60 4.98
CA GLY A 358 -10.20 1.86 5.23
C GLY A 358 -11.01 0.64 5.71
N TYR A 359 -12.32 0.72 5.53
CA TYR A 359 -13.34 -0.20 6.09
C TYR A 359 -13.47 -0.13 7.62
N GLY A 360 -14.59 -0.67 8.13
CA GLY A 360 -14.94 -0.53 9.54
C GLY A 360 -15.47 0.86 9.90
N PRO A 361 -15.89 1.05 11.16
CA PRO A 361 -16.45 2.31 11.63
C PRO A 361 -15.37 3.40 11.72
N ASP A 362 -15.76 4.67 11.80
CA ASP A 362 -14.84 5.81 11.91
C ASP A 362 -14.33 6.06 13.35
N ASN A 363 -14.89 5.36 14.34
CA ASN A 363 -14.63 5.55 15.76
C ASN A 363 -13.93 4.35 16.45
N VAL A 364 -13.65 3.26 15.74
CA VAL A 364 -12.93 2.09 16.28
C VAL A 364 -11.63 1.85 15.50
N GLY A 365 -10.51 1.74 16.22
CA GLY A 365 -9.22 1.40 15.63
C GLY A 365 -8.64 2.45 14.68
N ARG A 366 -9.12 3.71 14.74
CA ARG A 366 -8.62 4.82 13.89
C ARG A 366 -7.50 5.64 14.55
N GLU A 367 -7.47 5.67 15.88
CA GLU A 367 -6.47 6.46 16.62
C GLU A 367 -5.13 5.73 16.69
N PRO A 368 -4.00 6.43 16.47
CA PRO A 368 -2.68 5.84 16.61
C PRO A 368 -2.38 5.48 18.07
N GLY A 369 -1.50 4.51 18.27
CA GLY A 369 -1.15 4.08 19.61
C GLY A 369 -0.18 2.92 19.68
N ILE A 370 0.17 2.56 20.90
CA ILE A 370 1.02 1.43 21.23
C ILE A 370 0.15 0.29 21.74
N TRP A 371 0.20 -0.84 21.06
CA TRP A 371 -0.52 -2.06 21.40
C TRP A 371 0.43 -3.09 22.02
N ASP A 372 0.16 -3.47 23.26
CA ASP A 372 0.70 -4.68 23.85
C ASP A 372 -0.20 -5.86 23.48
N VAL A 373 0.28 -6.73 22.59
CA VAL A 373 -0.49 -7.87 22.06
C VAL A 373 -0.80 -8.90 23.15
N GLY A 374 0.10 -9.07 24.12
CA GLY A 374 -0.03 -10.07 25.19
C GLY A 374 -1.09 -9.71 26.22
N THR A 375 -1.13 -8.43 26.63
CA THR A 375 -2.11 -7.92 27.61
C THR A 375 -3.34 -7.28 26.96
N ASN A 376 -3.30 -7.09 25.64
CA ASN A 376 -4.24 -6.29 24.86
C ASN A 376 -4.34 -4.81 25.27
N LYS A 377 -3.42 -4.29 26.08
CA LYS A 377 -3.44 -2.87 26.45
C LYS A 377 -3.12 -2.00 25.22
N PHE A 378 -3.88 -0.94 25.01
CA PHE A 378 -3.64 0.04 23.95
C PHE A 378 -3.51 1.44 24.54
N THR A 379 -2.34 2.04 24.38
CA THR A 379 -2.06 3.40 24.81
C THR A 379 -2.12 4.32 23.61
N LYS A 380 -3.13 5.20 23.57
CA LYS A 380 -3.28 6.19 22.49
C LYS A 380 -2.12 7.18 22.48
N LEU A 381 -1.74 7.63 21.29
CA LEU A 381 -0.69 8.61 21.10
C LEU A 381 -1.28 9.93 20.58
N PRO A 382 -1.07 11.07 21.25
CA PRO A 382 -1.69 12.34 20.89
C PRO A 382 -0.92 13.08 19.78
N GLY A 383 -1.49 14.19 19.31
CA GLY A 383 -0.82 15.18 18.46
C GLY A 383 -0.89 14.92 16.96
N LEU A 384 -1.67 13.93 16.51
CA LEU A 384 -1.77 13.58 15.09
C LEU A 384 -2.46 14.72 14.30
N GLY A 385 -1.74 15.32 13.36
CA GLY A 385 -2.28 16.29 12.40
C GLY A 385 -3.13 15.61 11.31
N ASP A 386 -4.23 16.25 10.92
CA ASP A 386 -5.29 15.73 10.02
C ASP A 386 -5.73 14.28 10.31
N PRO A 387 -6.20 13.98 11.54
CA PRO A 387 -6.53 12.61 11.96
C PRO A 387 -7.68 11.97 11.16
N ASN A 388 -8.48 12.77 10.47
CA ASN A 388 -9.55 12.33 9.57
C ASN A 388 -9.05 11.99 8.15
N MET A 389 -7.75 12.13 7.86
CA MET A 389 -7.14 11.92 6.54
C MET A 389 -6.08 10.80 6.55
N MET A 390 -6.29 9.76 7.35
CA MET A 390 -5.31 8.68 7.54
C MET A 390 -5.50 7.49 6.62
N GLU A 391 -6.66 7.35 5.96
CA GLU A 391 -6.82 6.32 4.93
C GLU A 391 -5.86 6.63 3.78
N THR A 392 -5.20 5.61 3.24
CA THR A 392 -4.29 5.73 2.08
C THR A 392 -3.03 6.57 2.34
N SER A 393 -2.68 6.82 3.60
CA SER A 393 -1.39 7.40 4.01
C SER A 393 -0.30 6.33 4.07
N GLY A 394 0.95 6.72 3.81
CA GLY A 394 2.11 5.84 3.98
C GLY A 394 2.71 5.97 5.38
N THR A 395 3.38 4.93 5.88
CA THR A 395 4.14 4.97 7.14
C THR A 395 5.54 4.38 6.95
N VAL A 396 6.55 5.06 7.49
CA VAL A 396 7.96 4.60 7.47
C VAL A 396 8.55 4.67 8.87
N LEU A 397 9.23 3.60 9.31
CA LEU A 397 10.20 3.66 10.41
C LEU A 397 11.48 4.31 9.88
N LEU A 398 11.73 5.55 10.29
CA LEU A 398 12.83 6.34 9.77
C LEU A 398 14.19 5.69 10.08
N PRO A 399 15.17 5.77 9.16
CA PRO A 399 16.53 5.33 9.41
C PRO A 399 17.25 6.32 10.35
N PRO A 400 18.06 5.84 11.31
CA PRO A 400 18.20 4.44 11.72
C PRO A 400 17.02 3.99 12.61
N ALA A 401 16.59 2.73 12.45
CA ALA A 401 15.49 2.13 13.22
C ALA A 401 15.73 2.14 14.75
N GLN A 402 16.99 2.29 15.17
CA GLN A 402 17.39 2.53 16.55
C GLN A 402 16.65 3.71 17.19
N ASP A 403 16.27 4.73 16.43
CA ASP A 403 15.67 5.94 16.98
C ASP A 403 14.19 5.76 17.34
N GLU A 404 13.52 4.71 16.82
CA GLU A 404 12.07 4.52 16.89
C GLU A 404 11.26 5.77 16.51
N LYS A 405 11.76 6.49 15.50
CA LYS A 405 11.07 7.61 14.88
C LYS A 405 10.26 7.13 13.68
N PHE A 406 8.99 7.48 13.63
CA PHE A 406 8.11 7.13 12.53
C PHE A 406 7.62 8.37 11.82
N MET A 407 7.45 8.27 10.50
CA MET A 407 6.83 9.29 9.67
C MET A 407 5.58 8.73 9.00
N VAL A 408 4.45 9.41 9.19
CA VAL A 408 3.24 9.22 8.37
C VAL A 408 3.22 10.27 7.28
N VAL A 409 2.98 9.87 6.04
CA VAL A 409 2.97 10.77 4.88
C VAL A 409 1.60 10.78 4.20
N GLY A 410 1.03 11.96 4.03
CA GLY A 410 -0.16 12.20 3.20
C GLY A 410 -1.41 11.47 3.69
N GLY A 411 -2.12 10.82 2.78
CA GLY A 411 -3.42 10.18 3.04
C GLY A 411 -4.60 11.06 2.64
N GLY A 412 -5.80 10.55 2.87
CA GLY A 412 -7.02 11.30 2.60
C GLY A 412 -8.20 10.82 3.41
N GLY A 413 -9.31 11.52 3.25
CA GLY A 413 -10.53 11.26 3.99
C GLY A 413 -11.07 9.84 3.79
N VAL A 414 -11.96 9.43 4.68
CA VAL A 414 -12.59 8.10 4.64
C VAL A 414 -13.30 7.83 3.30
N GLY A 415 -13.17 6.61 2.78
CA GLY A 415 -13.81 6.15 1.55
C GLY A 415 -13.45 6.99 0.32
N GLU A 416 -14.47 7.50 -0.38
CA GLU A 416 -14.34 8.23 -1.66
C GLU A 416 -14.19 9.76 -1.48
N SER A 417 -13.84 10.18 -0.26
CA SER A 417 -13.69 11.60 0.11
C SER A 417 -12.71 12.35 -0.79
N LYS A 418 -13.04 13.61 -1.10
CA LYS A 418 -12.18 14.57 -1.81
C LYS A 418 -11.01 15.09 -0.96
N LEU A 419 -11.05 14.87 0.35
CA LEU A 419 -10.01 15.34 1.25
C LEU A 419 -8.73 14.53 1.04
N SER A 420 -7.60 15.22 0.95
CA SER A 420 -6.25 14.65 0.93
C SER A 420 -5.30 15.56 1.72
N SER A 421 -4.39 14.97 2.48
CA SER A 421 -3.45 15.71 3.32
C SER A 421 -2.11 15.87 2.63
N LYS A 422 -1.51 17.05 2.78
CA LYS A 422 -0.14 17.35 2.36
C LYS A 422 0.89 17.13 3.46
N LYS A 423 0.46 16.79 4.68
CA LYS A 423 1.33 16.76 5.85
C LYS A 423 2.18 15.50 5.93
N THR A 424 3.36 15.66 6.49
CA THR A 424 4.05 14.57 7.19
C THR A 424 3.83 14.71 8.68
N ARG A 425 3.68 13.60 9.42
CA ARG A 425 3.52 13.60 10.87
C ARG A 425 4.54 12.65 11.46
N LEU A 426 5.41 13.20 12.29
CA LEU A 426 6.54 12.52 12.88
C LEU A 426 6.23 12.18 14.33
N ILE A 427 6.68 11.02 14.79
CA ILE A 427 6.62 10.67 16.20
C ILE A 427 7.90 9.98 16.62
N ASP A 428 8.46 10.42 17.74
CA ASP A 428 9.57 9.80 18.44
C ASP A 428 9.02 8.97 19.60
N LEU A 429 9.11 7.63 19.48
CA LEU A 429 8.59 6.72 20.50
C LEU A 429 9.54 6.51 21.69
N LYS A 430 10.78 7.03 21.61
CA LYS A 430 11.75 7.04 22.72
C LYS A 430 11.65 8.31 23.57
N ALA A 431 10.98 9.35 23.09
CA ALA A 431 10.68 10.53 23.89
C ALA A 431 9.94 10.16 25.19
N LYS A 432 10.18 10.92 26.27
CA LYS A 432 9.51 10.69 27.57
C LYS A 432 7.98 10.72 27.46
N ASN A 433 7.45 11.60 26.61
CA ASN A 433 6.02 11.75 26.31
C ASN A 433 5.83 11.71 24.78
N PRO A 434 5.77 10.52 24.17
CA PRO A 434 5.64 10.40 22.72
C PRO A 434 4.37 11.08 22.21
N ARG A 435 4.52 11.90 21.19
CA ARG A 435 3.43 12.60 20.51
C ARG A 435 3.79 12.86 19.06
N PHE A 436 2.79 12.93 18.20
CA PHE A 436 3.01 13.38 16.84
C PHE A 436 3.30 14.89 16.79
N VAL A 437 4.17 15.26 15.87
CA VAL A 437 4.49 16.63 15.46
C VAL A 437 4.50 16.68 13.94
N ASP A 438 4.00 17.77 13.35
CA ASP A 438 4.04 17.92 11.91
C ASP A 438 5.51 18.11 11.44
N GLY A 439 5.88 17.43 10.36
CA GLY A 439 7.16 17.57 9.69
C GLY A 439 7.06 18.52 8.48
N PRO A 440 8.00 18.44 7.52
CA PRO A 440 7.89 19.20 6.28
C PRO A 440 6.67 18.76 5.46
N GLU A 441 6.03 19.70 4.78
CA GLU A 441 4.83 19.42 3.97
C GLU A 441 5.18 19.08 2.52
N LEU A 442 4.32 18.28 1.90
CA LEU A 442 4.22 18.16 0.44
C LEU A 442 3.56 19.42 -0.14
N GLU A 443 3.71 19.64 -1.45
CA GLU A 443 3.06 20.77 -2.12
C GLU A 443 1.53 20.63 -2.16
N LYS A 444 1.05 19.39 -2.32
CA LYS A 444 -0.36 19.08 -2.56
C LYS A 444 -0.86 17.99 -1.60
N GLY A 445 -2.17 17.98 -1.36
CA GLY A 445 -2.80 16.85 -0.69
C GLY A 445 -2.49 15.57 -1.46
N THR A 446 -2.01 14.52 -0.79
CA THR A 446 -1.44 13.34 -1.47
C THR A 446 -1.94 12.06 -0.84
N ARG A 447 -2.86 11.37 -1.51
CA ARG A 447 -3.18 9.96 -1.25
C ARG A 447 -2.18 9.05 -1.93
N TYR A 448 -1.96 7.87 -1.36
CA TYR A 448 -1.11 6.82 -1.93
C TYR A 448 0.37 7.19 -2.16
N PRO A 449 1.03 8.05 -1.34
CA PRO A 449 2.44 8.35 -1.54
C PRO A 449 3.27 7.07 -1.37
N GLN A 450 4.12 6.77 -2.36
CA GLN A 450 5.09 5.69 -2.21
C GLN A 450 6.25 6.17 -1.34
N SER A 451 6.78 5.27 -0.50
CA SER A 451 7.91 5.60 0.36
C SER A 451 8.90 4.44 0.51
N SER A 452 10.19 4.71 0.28
CA SER A 452 11.26 3.70 0.38
C SER A 452 12.49 4.28 1.07
N ILE A 453 12.98 3.57 2.08
CA ILE A 453 14.22 3.89 2.78
C ILE A 453 15.41 3.64 1.84
N LEU A 454 16.34 4.60 1.79
CA LEU A 454 17.58 4.52 1.03
C LEU A 454 18.79 4.25 1.95
N PRO A 455 19.88 3.68 1.42
CA PRO A 455 21.05 3.31 2.23
C PRO A 455 21.88 4.48 2.78
N ASP A 456 21.62 5.71 2.33
CA ASP A 456 22.26 6.94 2.80
C ASP A 456 21.51 7.61 3.98
N ASP A 457 20.47 6.95 4.49
CA ASP A 457 19.48 7.41 5.50
C ASP A 457 18.41 8.37 4.99
N THR A 458 18.34 8.63 3.69
CA THR A 458 17.20 9.37 3.14
C THR A 458 15.99 8.46 2.93
N VAL A 459 14.80 9.05 2.84
CA VAL A 459 13.57 8.33 2.45
C VAL A 459 13.04 8.96 1.17
N LEU A 460 12.99 8.18 0.10
CA LEU A 460 12.34 8.61 -1.14
C LEU A 460 10.83 8.60 -0.94
N VAL A 461 10.17 9.74 -1.15
CA VAL A 461 8.72 9.92 -1.16
C VAL A 461 8.30 10.36 -2.57
N SER A 462 7.44 9.60 -3.23
CA SER A 462 7.08 9.88 -4.63
C SER A 462 5.64 9.49 -4.96
N GLY A 463 5.10 10.12 -6.00
CA GLY A 463 3.82 9.76 -6.59
C GLY A 463 2.63 10.14 -5.70
N GLY A 464 1.58 9.34 -5.84
CA GLY A 464 0.29 9.57 -5.21
C GLY A 464 -0.67 10.35 -6.10
N SER A 465 -1.82 10.70 -5.55
CA SER A 465 -2.83 11.53 -6.22
C SER A 465 -3.54 12.48 -5.26
N GLU A 466 -3.99 13.62 -5.78
CA GLU A 466 -4.72 14.60 -4.98
C GLU A 466 -6.11 14.10 -4.57
N ASP A 467 -6.66 13.14 -5.31
CA ASP A 467 -8.00 12.64 -5.08
C ASP A 467 -8.08 11.10 -5.16
N TYR A 468 -9.21 10.53 -4.72
CA TYR A 468 -9.47 9.10 -4.67
C TYR A 468 -9.23 8.43 -6.04
N ARG A 469 -8.34 7.43 -6.07
CA ARG A 469 -7.98 6.62 -7.25
C ARG A 469 -7.69 7.47 -8.51
N GLY A 470 -6.96 8.57 -8.33
CA GLY A 470 -6.54 9.44 -9.42
C GLY A 470 -7.67 10.15 -10.18
N ARG A 471 -8.90 10.19 -9.63
CA ARG A 471 -10.04 10.84 -10.30
C ARG A 471 -9.73 12.29 -10.63
N GLY A 472 -10.25 12.78 -11.75
CA GLY A 472 -9.90 14.11 -12.27
C GLY A 472 -8.50 14.20 -12.87
N ALA A 473 -7.89 13.06 -13.25
CA ALA A 473 -6.50 12.97 -13.71
C ALA A 473 -5.50 13.57 -12.69
N SER A 474 -5.71 13.27 -11.40
CA SER A 474 -5.06 13.93 -10.27
C SER A 474 -3.74 13.28 -9.79
N ASN A 475 -3.09 12.48 -10.64
CA ASN A 475 -1.79 11.89 -10.29
C ASN A 475 -0.74 13.00 -10.07
N ILE A 476 0.06 12.85 -9.02
CA ILE A 476 1.13 13.79 -8.68
C ILE A 476 2.44 13.21 -9.21
N LEU A 477 2.98 13.81 -10.27
CA LEU A 477 4.28 13.45 -10.82
C LEU A 477 5.38 14.26 -10.12
N GLN A 478 5.63 13.95 -8.85
CA GLN A 478 6.69 14.59 -8.06
C GLN A 478 7.40 13.54 -7.19
N ALA A 479 8.68 13.78 -6.92
CA ALA A 479 9.46 12.97 -5.99
C ALA A 479 10.32 13.87 -5.09
N ARG A 480 10.52 13.43 -3.85
CA ARG A 480 11.28 14.13 -2.82
C ARG A 480 12.13 13.15 -2.03
N LEU A 481 13.33 13.56 -1.65
CA LEU A 481 14.11 12.88 -0.62
C LEU A 481 13.83 13.57 0.71
N TYR A 482 13.30 12.83 1.67
CA TYR A 482 13.23 13.25 3.07
C TYR A 482 14.58 13.00 3.74
N HIS A 483 15.05 13.99 4.47
CA HIS A 483 16.30 13.97 5.22
C HIS A 483 15.98 13.95 6.74
N PRO A 484 16.07 12.79 7.42
CA PRO A 484 15.71 12.68 8.84
C PRO A 484 16.60 13.52 9.78
N ASP A 485 17.85 13.78 9.38
CA ASP A 485 18.83 14.55 10.15
C ASP A 485 18.49 16.05 10.22
N SER A 486 17.97 16.61 9.12
CA SER A 486 17.59 18.02 8.99
C SER A 486 16.08 18.25 9.02
N ASN A 487 15.29 17.18 9.08
CA ASN A 487 13.83 17.20 9.00
C ASN A 487 13.31 18.02 7.80
N SER A 488 13.86 17.77 6.62
CA SER A 488 13.58 18.56 5.41
C SER A 488 13.33 17.69 4.18
N PHE A 489 12.69 18.27 3.16
CA PHE A 489 12.53 17.65 1.83
C PHE A 489 13.44 18.33 0.81
N THR A 490 14.10 17.53 -0.02
CA THR A 490 14.73 17.98 -1.28
C THR A 490 13.91 17.43 -2.44
N GLN A 491 13.38 18.30 -3.30
CA GLN A 491 12.75 17.84 -4.55
C GLN A 491 13.80 17.23 -5.47
N VAL A 492 13.46 16.11 -6.10
CA VAL A 492 14.31 15.40 -7.05
C VAL A 492 13.58 15.22 -8.37
N ALA A 493 14.13 14.42 -9.30
CA ALA A 493 13.55 14.26 -10.62
C ALA A 493 12.10 13.77 -10.53
N ASP A 494 11.21 14.34 -11.35
CA ASP A 494 9.81 13.93 -11.38
C ASP A 494 9.68 12.52 -12.02
N PRO A 495 8.84 11.63 -11.46
CA PRO A 495 8.55 10.34 -12.07
C PRO A 495 7.87 10.50 -13.43
N LEU A 496 8.01 9.52 -14.31
CA LEU A 496 7.47 9.53 -15.67
C LEU A 496 6.05 8.93 -15.72
N VAL A 497 5.69 8.09 -14.75
CA VAL A 497 4.39 7.42 -14.67
C VAL A 497 3.65 7.79 -13.38
N GLY A 498 2.37 8.14 -13.52
CA GLY A 498 1.52 8.52 -12.39
C GLY A 498 1.02 7.31 -11.61
N ARG A 499 1.29 7.29 -10.30
CA ARG A 499 1.02 6.13 -9.43
C ARG A 499 0.11 6.49 -8.25
N ASN A 500 -1.13 6.01 -8.29
CA ASN A 500 -2.10 6.18 -7.20
C ASN A 500 -2.38 4.85 -6.47
N TYR A 501 -3.65 4.47 -6.29
CA TYR A 501 -4.07 3.21 -5.68
C TYR A 501 -3.39 2.00 -6.34
N HIS A 502 -3.17 0.94 -5.57
CA HIS A 502 -2.49 -0.30 -6.02
C HIS A 502 -1.06 -0.13 -6.54
N SER A 503 -0.39 0.93 -6.13
CA SER A 503 1.03 1.15 -6.43
C SER A 503 1.92 0.80 -5.24
N GLY A 504 3.22 0.68 -5.50
CA GLY A 504 4.23 0.56 -4.45
C GLY A 504 5.64 0.82 -4.98
N SER A 505 6.61 0.81 -4.05
CA SER A 505 8.02 0.97 -4.35
C SER A 505 8.88 0.08 -3.45
N LEU A 506 10.05 -0.32 -3.93
CA LEU A 506 11.03 -1.07 -3.15
C LEU A 506 12.47 -0.76 -3.54
N LEU A 507 13.36 -0.72 -2.54
CA LEU A 507 14.81 -0.60 -2.74
C LEU A 507 15.37 -1.89 -3.34
N LEU A 508 16.24 -1.77 -4.34
CA LEU A 508 16.97 -2.88 -4.97
C LEU A 508 18.39 -3.01 -4.39
N PRO A 509 19.02 -4.21 -4.47
CA PRO A 509 20.37 -4.44 -3.95
C PRO A 509 21.47 -3.56 -4.55
N ASP A 510 21.25 -2.96 -5.72
CA ASP A 510 22.22 -2.06 -6.34
C ASP A 510 22.04 -0.58 -5.94
N GLY A 511 21.07 -0.28 -5.08
CA GLY A 511 20.77 1.07 -4.61
C GLY A 511 19.79 1.83 -5.52
N ARG A 512 19.21 1.22 -6.56
CA ARG A 512 18.08 1.82 -7.30
C ARG A 512 16.76 1.48 -6.62
N VAL A 513 15.67 2.15 -6.98
CA VAL A 513 14.32 1.87 -6.46
C VAL A 513 13.40 1.48 -7.60
N MET A 514 12.68 0.37 -7.46
CA MET A 514 11.66 -0.04 -8.42
C MET A 514 10.28 0.47 -7.98
N PHE A 515 9.50 0.96 -8.94
CA PHE A 515 8.11 1.39 -8.77
C PHE A 515 7.18 0.59 -9.68
N PHE A 516 6.00 0.24 -9.16
CA PHE A 516 5.02 -0.58 -9.86
C PHE A 516 3.58 -0.13 -9.58
N GLY A 517 2.66 -0.61 -10.41
CA GLY A 517 1.21 -0.45 -10.22
C GLY A 517 0.70 0.96 -10.50
N SER A 518 -0.63 1.06 -10.54
CA SER A 518 -1.49 2.26 -10.48
C SER A 518 -2.85 1.81 -11.03
N ASP A 519 -3.90 1.91 -10.22
CA ASP A 519 -5.26 1.48 -10.58
C ASP A 519 -6.26 2.64 -10.52
N SER A 520 -6.07 3.59 -11.44
CA SER A 520 -6.95 4.75 -11.61
C SER A 520 -8.39 4.31 -11.88
N LEU A 521 -9.36 4.97 -11.24
CA LEU A 521 -10.77 4.65 -11.46
C LEU A 521 -11.24 5.08 -12.86
N TYR A 522 -10.69 6.19 -13.37
CA TYR A 522 -11.04 6.78 -14.65
C TYR A 522 -9.80 6.99 -15.53
N ALA A 523 -10.00 6.95 -16.84
CA ALA A 523 -8.94 7.19 -17.83
C ALA A 523 -8.83 8.67 -18.26
N ASP A 524 -9.78 9.52 -17.88
CA ASP A 524 -9.89 10.91 -18.32
C ASP A 524 -10.24 11.86 -17.18
N ALA A 525 -9.85 13.13 -17.30
CA ALA A 525 -10.08 14.15 -16.28
C ALA A 525 -11.57 14.45 -16.03
N ALA A 526 -12.44 14.19 -17.02
CA ALA A 526 -13.88 14.36 -16.88
C ALA A 526 -14.56 13.16 -16.17
N ASN A 527 -13.81 12.11 -15.83
CA ASN A 527 -14.29 10.90 -15.15
C ASN A 527 -15.39 10.15 -15.94
N THR A 528 -15.26 10.06 -17.26
CA THR A 528 -16.29 9.48 -18.14
C THR A 528 -15.94 8.08 -18.66
N LYS A 529 -14.65 7.73 -18.69
CA LYS A 529 -14.15 6.46 -19.22
C LYS A 529 -13.51 5.64 -18.09
N PRO A 530 -13.75 4.32 -18.02
CA PRO A 530 -13.12 3.47 -17.03
C PRO A 530 -11.60 3.49 -17.19
N GLY A 531 -10.90 3.52 -16.07
CA GLY A 531 -9.44 3.43 -16.04
C GLY A 531 -8.91 2.10 -16.57
N LYS A 532 -7.61 2.09 -16.88
CA LYS A 532 -6.85 0.88 -17.18
C LYS A 532 -5.70 0.80 -16.19
N PHE A 533 -5.40 -0.40 -15.73
CA PHE A 533 -4.29 -0.63 -14.82
C PHE A 533 -2.95 -0.30 -15.49
N GLU A 534 -2.04 0.35 -14.75
CA GLU A 534 -0.70 0.67 -15.22
C GLU A 534 0.24 -0.54 -15.11
N GLN A 535 0.66 -1.05 -16.26
CA GLN A 535 1.50 -2.26 -16.34
C GLN A 535 3.00 -1.94 -16.49
N ARG A 536 3.37 -0.68 -16.72
CA ARG A 536 4.78 -0.25 -16.78
C ARG A 536 5.35 -0.19 -15.36
N ILE A 537 6.60 -0.61 -15.25
CA ILE A 537 7.40 -0.37 -14.04
C ILE A 537 8.40 0.76 -14.34
N GLU A 538 8.87 1.42 -13.28
CA GLU A 538 9.95 2.38 -13.39
C GLU A 538 11.09 2.02 -12.45
N ILE A 539 12.30 2.42 -12.83
CA ILE A 539 13.48 2.40 -11.98
C ILE A 539 13.89 3.84 -11.74
N TYR A 540 13.89 4.23 -10.46
CA TYR A 540 14.54 5.46 -10.03
C TYR A 540 15.99 5.17 -9.67
N THR A 541 16.89 5.93 -10.30
CA THR A 541 18.32 5.95 -9.99
C THR A 541 18.60 7.21 -9.16
N PRO A 542 18.82 7.09 -7.84
CA PRO A 542 18.96 8.27 -6.96
C PRO A 542 20.22 9.09 -7.26
N PRO A 543 20.28 10.35 -6.76
CA PRO A 543 21.40 11.27 -7.03
C PRO A 543 22.76 10.67 -6.68
N TYR A 544 22.83 9.85 -5.61
CA TYR A 544 24.06 9.23 -5.16
C TYR A 544 24.73 8.28 -6.18
N LEU A 545 24.02 7.83 -7.23
CA LEU A 545 24.61 7.02 -8.31
C LEU A 545 25.16 7.91 -9.46
N TYR A 546 25.01 9.23 -9.37
CA TYR A 546 25.44 10.19 -10.38
C TYR A 546 26.44 11.25 -9.87
N ARG A 547 26.79 11.27 -8.57
CA ARG A 547 27.67 12.28 -7.96
C ARG A 547 29.14 12.23 -8.40
N GLY A 548 29.52 11.33 -9.30
CA GLY A 548 30.90 11.11 -9.72
C GLY A 548 31.71 10.33 -8.66
N GLY A 549 32.82 9.72 -9.08
CA GLY A 549 33.60 8.81 -8.21
C GLY A 549 33.08 7.37 -8.22
N ALA A 550 33.97 6.42 -7.88
CA ALA A 550 33.59 5.02 -7.79
C ALA A 550 32.86 4.76 -6.47
N ARG A 551 31.67 4.15 -6.55
CA ARG A 551 30.96 3.68 -5.36
C ARG A 551 31.83 2.70 -4.56
N PRO A 552 31.74 2.65 -3.22
CA PRO A 552 32.51 1.71 -2.42
C PRO A 552 32.27 0.26 -2.88
N THR A 553 33.35 -0.49 -3.03
CA THR A 553 33.29 -1.93 -3.27
C THR A 553 32.94 -2.65 -1.97
N LEU A 554 32.16 -3.74 -2.05
CA LEU A 554 31.88 -4.59 -0.90
C LEU A 554 31.69 -6.03 -1.38
N SER A 555 32.35 -6.98 -0.73
CA SER A 555 32.31 -8.40 -1.05
C SER A 555 32.44 -9.26 0.21
N GLY A 556 32.14 -10.54 0.08
CA GLY A 556 32.19 -11.52 1.17
C GLY A 556 30.82 -12.01 1.64
N GLY A 557 29.73 -11.56 1.02
CA GLY A 557 28.39 -12.11 1.23
C GLY A 557 28.03 -13.23 0.22
N PRO A 558 26.95 -13.99 0.48
CA PRO A 558 26.10 -13.90 1.66
C PRO A 558 26.78 -14.43 2.94
N GLN A 559 26.47 -13.85 4.10
CA GLN A 559 26.93 -14.34 5.42
C GLN A 559 25.75 -14.54 6.38
N THR A 560 25.92 -15.44 7.35
CA THR A 560 25.03 -15.51 8.52
C THR A 560 25.72 -14.86 9.71
N ILE A 561 25.11 -13.84 10.31
CA ILE A 561 25.67 -13.12 11.46
C ILE A 561 24.60 -13.03 12.53
N ALA A 562 24.87 -13.63 13.69
CA ALA A 562 23.96 -13.59 14.83
C ALA A 562 23.91 -12.19 15.45
N ARG A 563 22.79 -11.86 16.11
CA ARG A 563 22.69 -10.67 16.97
C ARG A 563 23.81 -10.68 18.03
N GLY A 564 24.51 -9.56 18.18
CA GLY A 564 25.69 -9.42 19.04
C GLY A 564 26.99 -9.97 18.47
N ALA A 565 26.95 -10.69 17.35
CA ALA A 565 28.14 -11.21 16.68
C ALA A 565 28.63 -10.26 15.59
N SER A 566 29.86 -10.48 15.14
CA SER A 566 30.50 -9.74 14.07
C SER A 566 30.71 -10.59 12.83
N GLY A 567 30.73 -9.94 11.66
CA GLY A 567 31.14 -10.54 10.39
C GLY A 567 32.07 -9.60 9.63
N THR A 568 33.01 -10.15 8.89
CA THR A 568 34.02 -9.37 8.16
C THR A 568 33.76 -9.45 6.66
N PHE A 569 33.75 -8.29 6.02
CA PHE A 569 33.63 -8.09 4.58
C PHE A 569 34.90 -7.47 4.02
N THR A 570 35.06 -7.56 2.71
CA THR A 570 36.21 -6.97 2.00
C THR A 570 35.77 -5.77 1.16
N SER A 571 36.43 -4.64 1.35
CA SER A 571 36.26 -3.39 0.62
C SER A 571 37.62 -2.73 0.37
N GLN A 572 37.94 -2.44 -0.89
CA GLN A 572 39.11 -1.62 -1.23
C GLN A 572 39.01 -0.18 -0.68
N HIS A 573 37.80 0.21 -0.27
CA HIS A 573 37.46 1.54 0.22
C HIS A 573 37.22 1.54 1.73
N ALA A 574 37.64 0.50 2.45
CA ALA A 574 37.35 0.31 3.87
C ALA A 574 37.66 1.55 4.73
N SER A 575 38.82 2.19 4.53
CA SER A 575 39.23 3.38 5.28
C SER A 575 38.32 4.61 5.10
N ARG A 576 37.51 4.66 4.03
CA ARG A 576 36.60 5.78 3.74
C ARG A 576 35.19 5.55 4.26
N ILE A 577 34.81 4.32 4.62
CA ILE A 577 33.45 3.99 5.05
C ILE A 577 33.10 4.75 6.33
N LYS A 578 31.94 5.41 6.34
CA LYS A 578 31.39 6.17 7.47
C LYS A 578 30.08 5.63 7.99
N LYS A 579 29.26 5.00 7.14
CA LYS A 579 28.00 4.38 7.57
C LYS A 579 27.93 2.94 7.07
N VAL A 580 27.34 2.09 7.91
CA VAL A 580 26.94 0.74 7.56
C VAL A 580 25.47 0.59 7.92
N ARG A 581 24.66 0.10 6.98
CA ARG A 581 23.23 -0.10 7.15
C ARG A 581 22.85 -1.53 6.79
N LEU A 582 22.08 -2.14 7.67
CA LEU A 582 21.45 -3.44 7.48
C LEU A 582 19.96 -3.20 7.21
N ILE A 583 19.56 -3.29 5.94
CA ILE A 583 18.22 -2.91 5.47
C ILE A 583 17.39 -4.15 5.19
N ARG A 584 16.26 -4.30 5.87
CA ARG A 584 15.33 -5.39 5.60
C ARG A 584 14.63 -5.13 4.25
N PRO A 585 14.55 -6.11 3.33
CA PRO A 585 13.88 -5.92 2.05
C PRO A 585 12.40 -5.63 2.23
N SER A 586 11.88 -4.71 1.41
CA SER A 586 10.46 -4.33 1.37
C SER A 586 9.55 -5.47 0.96
N ALA A 587 8.34 -5.47 1.51
CA ALA A 587 7.18 -6.17 1.01
C ALA A 587 6.02 -5.18 0.94
N SER A 588 5.81 -4.57 -0.24
CA SER A 588 4.97 -3.39 -0.42
C SER A 588 3.63 -3.71 -1.09
N THR A 589 2.55 -3.16 -0.56
CA THR A 589 1.22 -3.12 -1.20
C THR A 589 0.35 -2.05 -0.54
N HIS A 590 -0.62 -1.46 -1.25
CA HIS A 590 -1.64 -0.59 -0.65
C HIS A 590 -1.07 0.49 0.30
N VAL A 591 0.03 1.15 -0.11
CA VAL A 591 0.71 2.19 0.69
C VAL A 591 1.29 1.68 2.03
N THR A 592 1.39 0.35 2.20
CA THR A 592 1.80 -0.32 3.43
C THR A 592 3.02 -1.20 3.17
N ASP A 593 4.04 -1.01 4.00
CA ASP A 593 5.25 -1.86 4.05
C ASP A 593 5.74 -1.88 5.50
N VAL A 594 5.50 -2.99 6.19
CA VAL A 594 5.90 -3.19 7.60
C VAL A 594 7.25 -3.91 7.73
N ASP A 595 7.81 -4.36 6.60
CA ASP A 595 9.08 -5.08 6.56
C ASP A 595 10.25 -4.12 6.50
N GLN A 596 10.21 -3.11 5.62
CA GLN A 596 11.36 -2.22 5.45
C GLN A 596 11.77 -1.53 6.76
N ARG A 597 13.06 -1.64 7.09
CA ARG A 597 13.72 -0.93 8.18
C ARG A 597 15.22 -0.92 7.92
N SER A 598 15.88 0.17 8.29
CA SER A 598 17.34 0.30 8.16
C SER A 598 17.97 0.36 9.55
N VAL A 599 18.78 -0.63 9.88
CA VAL A 599 19.48 -0.72 11.17
C VAL A 599 20.92 -0.26 10.98
N ALA A 600 21.36 0.71 11.79
CA ALA A 600 22.77 1.08 11.82
C ALA A 600 23.62 -0.04 12.44
N LEU A 601 24.78 -0.35 11.86
CA LEU A 601 25.73 -1.29 12.45
C LEU A 601 26.98 -0.57 12.94
N ASP A 602 27.47 -0.96 14.11
CA ASP A 602 28.83 -0.63 14.53
C ASP A 602 29.82 -1.38 13.63
N PHE A 603 30.94 -0.75 13.31
CA PHE A 603 31.95 -1.37 12.48
C PHE A 603 33.36 -0.86 12.78
N LYS A 604 34.36 -1.67 12.40
CA LYS A 604 35.78 -1.34 12.42
C LYS A 604 36.41 -1.67 11.08
N THR A 605 37.44 -0.93 10.71
CA THR A 605 38.15 -1.13 9.44
C THR A 605 39.63 -1.40 9.70
N SER A 606 40.22 -2.31 8.92
CA SER A 606 41.63 -2.67 9.00
C SER A 606 42.10 -3.14 7.63
N GLY A 607 43.05 -2.43 7.01
CA GLY A 607 43.42 -2.67 5.62
C GLY A 607 42.22 -2.57 4.69
N ASP A 608 41.94 -3.64 3.94
CA ASP A 608 40.79 -3.80 3.05
C ASP A 608 39.56 -4.44 3.74
N LYS A 609 39.59 -4.63 5.07
CA LYS A 609 38.54 -5.32 5.82
C LYS A 609 37.59 -4.36 6.51
N VAL A 610 36.31 -4.72 6.50
CA VAL A 610 35.22 -4.04 7.20
C VAL A 610 34.54 -5.07 8.09
N THR A 611 34.77 -4.99 9.40
CA THR A 611 34.14 -5.88 10.37
C THR A 611 32.96 -5.16 10.98
N VAL A 612 31.76 -5.70 10.77
CA VAL A 612 30.48 -5.12 11.23
C VAL A 612 29.95 -5.95 12.39
N THR A 613 29.23 -5.32 13.33
CA THR A 613 28.59 -5.98 14.46
C THR A 613 27.09 -5.77 14.41
N VAL A 614 26.33 -6.87 14.46
CA VAL A 614 24.85 -6.82 14.48
C VAL A 614 24.37 -6.48 15.89
N PRO A 615 23.46 -5.51 16.10
CA PRO A 615 22.89 -5.22 17.41
C PRO A 615 22.27 -6.44 18.10
N THR A 616 22.26 -6.44 19.43
CA THR A 616 21.78 -7.57 20.25
C THR A 616 20.26 -7.68 20.33
N ASP A 617 19.55 -6.54 20.20
CA ASP A 617 18.10 -6.49 20.33
C ASP A 617 17.39 -7.19 19.16
N ARG A 618 16.63 -8.24 19.49
CA ARG A 618 15.83 -9.03 18.54
C ARG A 618 14.60 -8.31 18.01
N ASN A 619 14.10 -7.31 18.73
CA ASN A 619 12.95 -6.52 18.30
C ASN A 619 13.36 -5.44 17.28
N LEU A 620 14.56 -4.89 17.46
CA LEU A 620 15.24 -4.06 16.46
C LEU A 620 15.63 -4.90 15.22
N VAL A 621 16.40 -5.97 15.43
CA VAL A 621 16.92 -6.85 14.38
C VAL A 621 16.15 -8.17 14.35
N GLN A 622 14.97 -8.12 13.74
CA GLN A 622 14.14 -9.30 13.49
C GLN A 622 14.95 -10.38 12.74
N SER A 623 14.68 -11.65 13.01
CA SER A 623 15.31 -12.73 12.24
C SER A 623 14.88 -12.66 10.75
N GLY A 624 15.78 -13.03 9.85
CA GLY A 624 15.54 -12.99 8.41
C GLY A 624 16.76 -12.49 7.63
N TRP A 625 16.53 -12.14 6.37
CA TRP A 625 17.53 -11.66 5.44
C TRP A 625 17.47 -10.14 5.28
N TYR A 626 18.65 -9.58 5.11
CA TYR A 626 18.89 -8.14 5.02
C TYR A 626 19.91 -7.84 3.92
N MET A 627 19.80 -6.64 3.35
CA MET A 627 20.81 -6.03 2.50
C MET A 627 21.77 -5.22 3.36
N LEU A 628 23.05 -5.57 3.34
CA LEU A 628 24.12 -4.81 3.98
C LEU A 628 24.72 -3.82 2.97
N PHE A 629 24.55 -2.53 3.25
CA PHE A 629 25.18 -1.43 2.51
C PHE A 629 26.26 -0.77 3.35
N VAL A 630 27.38 -0.43 2.73
CA VAL A 630 28.38 0.52 3.25
C VAL A 630 28.36 1.81 2.43
N ASP A 631 28.60 2.94 3.09
CA ASP A 631 28.62 4.30 2.53
C ASP A 631 29.92 5.02 2.93
N ASP A 632 30.53 5.77 2.01
CA ASP A 632 31.82 6.46 2.20
C ASP A 632 31.75 7.84 2.89
N GLY A 633 30.58 8.23 3.39
CA GLY A 633 30.36 9.51 4.04
C GLY A 633 30.10 10.67 3.08
N GLN A 634 30.23 10.47 1.76
CA GLN A 634 29.73 11.41 0.74
C GLN A 634 28.29 11.06 0.31
N GLY A 635 27.68 10.05 0.97
CA GLY A 635 26.35 9.56 0.65
C GLY A 635 26.31 8.65 -0.57
N THR A 636 27.45 8.06 -0.99
CA THR A 636 27.50 7.09 -2.09
C THR A 636 27.52 5.65 -1.56
N PRO A 637 26.43 4.88 -1.73
CA PRO A 637 26.35 3.51 -1.21
C PRO A 637 27.03 2.50 -2.15
N SER A 638 27.69 1.50 -1.56
CA SER A 638 28.06 0.23 -2.21
C SER A 638 26.85 -0.52 -2.77
N LYS A 639 27.08 -1.54 -3.61
CA LYS A 639 26.03 -2.55 -3.85
C LYS A 639 25.90 -3.40 -2.58
N ALA A 640 24.70 -3.84 -2.27
CA ALA A 640 24.44 -4.63 -1.08
C ALA A 640 25.13 -6.00 -1.12
N GLN A 641 25.47 -6.49 0.07
CA GLN A 641 25.72 -7.91 0.32
C GLN A 641 24.59 -8.47 1.17
N TRP A 642 24.14 -9.70 0.90
CA TRP A 642 23.07 -10.30 1.69
C TRP A 642 23.61 -10.82 3.04
N VAL A 643 22.86 -10.55 4.12
CA VAL A 643 23.17 -11.05 5.47
C VAL A 643 21.93 -11.71 6.04
N LYS A 644 22.07 -12.93 6.55
CA LYS A 644 21.05 -13.62 7.31
C LYS A 644 21.29 -13.43 8.81
N VAL A 645 20.26 -12.99 9.54
CA VAL A 645 20.26 -12.94 11.00
C VAL A 645 19.38 -14.10 11.51
N PRO A 646 19.95 -15.09 12.22
CA PRO A 646 19.22 -16.24 12.78
C PRO A 646 18.11 -15.87 13.77
#